data_AF-A0A517W6V5-F1
#
_entry.id   AF-A0A517W6V5-F1
#
_cell.length_a   1.000
_cell.length_b   1.000
_cell.length_c   1.000
_cell.angle_alpha   90.00
_cell.angle_beta   90.00
_cell.angle_gamma   90.00
#
_symmetry.space_group_name_H-M   'P 1'
#
loop_
_entity.id
_entity.type
_entity.pdbx_description
1 polymer ?
#
loop_
_entity_poly.entity_id
_entity_poly.type
_entity_poly.pdbx_seq_one_letter_code
_entity_poly.pdbx_strand_id
1 'polypeptide(L)'
;MNKPSVDRPLESLEKDSPLFLNGALVWLLLFFLIYLSVPLTNNREIDRWYIVPEMPFLLLDLVDPLPEENPHPAGWAYFPQRIPLIGVASIILLGAWGLGQLVTRLIRIPLAPFTAERTVFAAGLGISFVTLLTLGGGLMGMLSQGLCYAVLIFTAIAGVASALQETKQKTGSLGSLKLALPEAITVDTLFRVGCFLLMSPFVLSMFLGSMLPSTDYDVLEYHFGGPKEYYLQGYISFLPHNVYTSFPFLTEMVTLLSMTLKGDWFTGAQAGKLVLMSFALFTALGIFTTARHWFGSTAGWIAATVFLTNPWTYRMSIIAYTEGALSFYLLASLLGLILTIAVLQKWKANANDSTDASTADTSRLPSELWSFTLLTGLLSGSAMASKYPGVLSVVIPLGLTLLGFSWFLLRENKALCWSTTLKLGVVFAVGTLITIGPWLLKNLVETGNPVYPLLYSVFGGRDLTEALNAKWKNGHGMRPIGLHEFKDSLLDVTMTSDWISPLLFCLAPLAFLNRQHRRLIYWLWIYIGFLFFSWWFLTHRIDRFWVPMLPVVAILAGIGATWSSKLLWRSGVTVAVLFAVMFNLCIVTSGLGGNNAYLDDFAYARKFTGNLTAPEIELLNQMELDPDQVVLFVGEAKVFNAEFPVIYNTVFDEDIFQQWTAEANPELPEKQLKMKPAEEIKKKFQDEHIAFVYVNWSEVLRYRLPGSYGYTDYVTPLRFQKLVTAGVLQPPLENQYGYQKFESLSDNKKKEIEQWAPELIVERNGERYFVSAQIFPVAK
;
A
#
# COMPACT_ATOMS: atom_id res chain seq x y z
N MET A 1 8.89 -40.47 5.05
CA MET A 1 10.27 -40.40 5.56
C MET A 1 11.15 -41.09 4.54
N ASN A 2 11.98 -40.34 3.82
CA ASN A 2 13.18 -40.78 3.10
C ASN A 2 14.13 -39.60 3.20
N LYS A 3 15.31 -39.79 3.78
CA LYS A 3 16.38 -38.78 3.79
C LYS A 3 16.65 -38.36 2.33
N PRO A 4 16.71 -37.07 1.98
CA PRO A 4 17.35 -36.70 0.73
C PRO A 4 18.83 -37.03 0.89
N SER A 5 19.33 -37.93 0.04
CA SER A 5 20.76 -38.15 -0.10
C SER A 5 21.42 -36.81 -0.44
N VAL A 6 22.24 -36.34 0.49
CA VAL A 6 23.34 -35.42 0.21
C VAL A 6 24.20 -36.09 -0.88
N ASP A 7 24.61 -35.30 -1.88
CA ASP A 7 25.45 -35.67 -3.01
C ASP A 7 24.84 -36.55 -4.12
N ARG A 8 24.20 -35.88 -5.09
CA ARG A 8 24.36 -36.25 -6.51
C ARG A 8 24.67 -34.99 -7.34
N PRO A 9 25.94 -34.69 -7.61
CA PRO A 9 26.30 -33.98 -8.83
C PRO A 9 26.14 -34.95 -10.02
N LEU A 10 25.81 -34.43 -11.20
CA LEU A 10 25.71 -35.12 -12.51
C LEU A 10 24.31 -35.62 -12.92
N GLU A 11 23.51 -34.68 -13.44
CA GLU A 11 22.75 -34.86 -14.69
C GLU A 11 22.59 -33.47 -15.32
N SER A 12 23.64 -33.02 -16.02
CA SER A 12 23.77 -31.67 -16.58
C SER A 12 24.51 -31.62 -17.91
N LEU A 13 24.42 -32.66 -18.73
CA LEU A 13 25.15 -32.73 -20.00
C LEU A 13 24.64 -31.79 -21.11
N GLU A 14 23.59 -31.00 -20.87
CA GLU A 14 23.15 -29.90 -21.76
C GLU A 14 23.23 -28.49 -21.12
N LYS A 15 23.67 -28.34 -19.86
CA LYS A 15 23.26 -27.20 -19.03
C LYS A 15 23.84 -25.82 -19.33
N ASP A 16 24.82 -25.67 -20.20
CA ASP A 16 25.32 -24.33 -20.51
C ASP A 16 25.83 -24.24 -21.96
N SER A 17 24.94 -24.41 -22.94
CA SER A 17 25.30 -24.06 -24.32
C SER A 17 25.88 -22.64 -24.33
N PRO A 18 27.09 -22.43 -24.90
CA PRO A 18 27.67 -21.10 -25.06
C PRO A 18 26.69 -20.11 -25.71
N LEU A 19 25.79 -20.60 -26.56
CA LEU A 19 24.75 -19.79 -27.20
C LEU A 19 23.78 -19.15 -26.19
N PHE A 20 23.22 -19.93 -25.25
CA PHE A 20 22.29 -19.38 -24.25
C PHE A 20 23.00 -18.47 -23.25
N LEU A 21 24.24 -18.81 -22.87
CA LEU A 21 25.06 -17.97 -22.00
C LEU A 21 25.33 -16.60 -22.62
N ASN A 22 25.83 -16.59 -23.86
CA ASN A 22 26.13 -15.35 -24.59
C ASN A 22 24.84 -14.56 -24.86
N GLY A 23 23.76 -15.24 -25.24
CA GLY A 23 22.44 -14.60 -25.43
C GLY A 23 21.92 -13.94 -24.16
N ALA A 24 22.04 -14.57 -23.00
CA ALA A 24 21.62 -14.01 -21.71
C ALA A 24 22.47 -12.78 -21.31
N LEU A 25 23.77 -12.79 -21.58
CA LEU A 25 24.66 -11.64 -21.33
C LEU A 25 24.37 -10.48 -22.28
N VAL A 26 24.11 -10.76 -23.56
CA VAL A 26 23.70 -9.75 -24.54
C VAL A 26 22.35 -9.14 -24.15
N TRP A 27 21.40 -9.97 -23.72
CA TRP A 27 20.11 -9.51 -23.19
C TRP A 27 20.29 -8.58 -21.97
N LEU A 28 21.11 -8.99 -21.00
CA LEU A 28 21.41 -8.19 -19.81
C LEU A 28 21.97 -6.82 -20.19
N LEU A 29 22.96 -6.78 -21.09
CA LEU A 29 23.57 -5.53 -21.56
C LEU A 29 22.56 -4.64 -22.30
N LEU A 30 21.84 -5.19 -23.29
CA LEU A 30 20.90 -4.43 -24.09
C LEU A 30 19.74 -3.90 -23.26
N PHE A 31 19.20 -4.69 -22.32
CA PHE A 31 18.13 -4.23 -21.45
C PHE A 31 18.56 -3.04 -20.61
N PHE A 32 19.77 -3.07 -20.02
CA PHE A 32 20.29 -1.95 -19.24
C PHE A 32 20.53 -0.70 -20.08
N LEU A 33 21.07 -0.85 -21.30
CA LEU A 33 21.25 0.28 -22.22
C LEU A 33 19.90 0.92 -22.58
N ILE A 34 18.89 0.11 -22.90
CA ILE A 34 17.56 0.62 -23.22
C ILE A 34 16.94 1.29 -21.98
N TYR A 35 16.99 0.63 -20.81
CA TYR A 35 16.45 1.16 -19.56
C TYR A 35 17.02 2.55 -19.23
N LEU A 36 18.33 2.73 -19.37
CA LEU A 36 18.99 4.02 -19.11
C LEU A 36 18.71 5.07 -20.18
N SER A 37 18.35 4.67 -21.41
CA SER A 37 18.00 5.60 -22.50
C SER A 37 16.57 6.14 -22.44
N VAL A 38 15.75 5.62 -21.51
CA VAL A 38 14.35 5.99 -21.35
C VAL A 38 14.20 7.07 -20.25
N PRO A 39 13.47 8.17 -20.51
CA PRO A 39 13.18 9.19 -19.50
C PRO A 39 12.27 8.65 -18.38
N LEU A 40 12.30 9.30 -17.22
CA LEU A 40 11.33 9.03 -16.16
C LEU A 40 9.92 9.44 -16.63
N THR A 41 8.92 8.58 -16.43
CA THR A 41 7.55 8.77 -16.92
C THR A 41 6.86 9.99 -16.29
N ASN A 42 7.02 10.16 -14.97
CA ASN A 42 6.44 11.26 -14.20
C ASN A 42 7.41 12.45 -14.04
N ASN A 43 8.70 12.26 -14.32
CA ASN A 43 9.74 13.30 -14.29
C ASN A 43 10.47 13.39 -15.64
N ARG A 44 9.72 13.66 -16.71
CA ARG A 44 10.22 13.60 -18.11
C ARG A 44 11.37 14.56 -18.43
N GLU A 45 11.61 15.56 -17.59
CA GLU A 45 12.75 16.47 -17.72
C GLU A 45 14.08 15.82 -17.30
N ILE A 46 14.03 14.65 -16.65
CA ILE A 46 15.20 13.93 -16.15
C ILE A 46 15.32 12.61 -16.92
N ASP A 47 16.34 12.52 -17.78
CA ASP A 47 16.76 11.24 -18.36
C ASP A 47 17.58 10.44 -17.34
N ARG A 48 17.35 9.12 -17.29
CA ARG A 48 18.11 8.22 -16.41
C ARG A 48 19.60 8.22 -16.71
N TRP A 49 19.98 8.45 -17.97
CA TRP A 49 21.37 8.57 -18.38
C TRP A 49 22.11 9.71 -17.67
N TYR A 50 21.42 10.80 -17.30
CA TYR A 50 22.03 11.91 -16.57
C TYR A 50 22.33 11.58 -15.11
N ILE A 51 21.65 10.59 -14.52
CA ILE A 51 21.92 10.18 -13.13
C ILE A 51 23.26 9.43 -13.03
N VAL A 52 23.62 8.65 -14.06
CA VAL A 52 24.81 7.77 -14.05
C VAL A 52 26.13 8.52 -13.77
N PRO A 53 26.49 9.61 -14.47
CA PRO A 53 27.72 10.35 -14.18
C PRO A 53 27.68 11.05 -12.81
N GLU A 54 26.48 11.37 -12.30
CA GLU A 54 26.30 12.04 -11.01
C GLU A 54 26.33 11.07 -9.82
N MET A 55 26.19 9.77 -10.04
CA MET A 55 26.12 8.75 -8.98
C MET A 55 27.24 8.87 -7.91
N PRO A 56 28.53 9.05 -8.25
CA PRO A 56 29.57 9.16 -7.24
C PRO A 56 29.38 10.36 -6.31
N PHE A 57 28.91 11.49 -6.84
CA PHE A 57 28.66 12.72 -6.09
C PHE A 57 27.42 12.57 -5.23
N LEU A 58 26.31 12.10 -5.82
CA LEU A 58 25.06 11.84 -5.09
C LEU A 58 25.23 10.86 -3.93
N LEU A 59 26.08 9.84 -4.09
CA LEU A 59 26.37 8.88 -3.02
C LEU A 59 27.34 9.43 -1.98
N LEU A 60 28.27 10.30 -2.38
CA LEU A 60 29.20 10.97 -1.45
C LEU A 60 28.45 11.99 -0.58
N ASP A 61 27.49 12.72 -1.14
CA ASP A 61 26.65 13.68 -0.42
C ASP A 61 25.84 13.04 0.72
N LEU A 62 25.58 11.72 0.66
CA LEU A 62 24.93 11.00 1.77
C LEU A 62 25.82 10.83 3.00
N VAL A 63 27.14 10.91 2.81
CA VAL A 63 28.16 10.68 3.84
C VAL A 63 28.80 12.00 4.27
N ASP A 64 29.06 12.88 3.31
CA ASP A 64 29.71 14.17 3.50
C ASP A 64 28.98 15.25 2.66
N PRO A 65 27.77 15.66 3.07
CA PRO A 65 26.98 16.63 2.32
C PRO A 65 27.69 17.99 2.27
N LEU A 66 27.56 18.68 1.13
CA LEU A 66 28.04 20.05 1.01
C LEU A 66 27.39 20.96 2.07
N PRO A 67 28.12 21.94 2.64
CA PRO A 67 27.56 22.88 3.58
C PRO A 67 26.42 23.69 2.95
N GLU A 68 25.24 23.64 3.54
CA GLU A 68 24.11 24.48 3.15
C GLU A 68 24.17 25.85 3.86
N GLU A 69 23.79 26.93 3.16
CA GLU A 69 23.55 28.22 3.77
C GLU A 69 22.19 28.20 4.49
N ASN A 70 22.18 28.48 5.80
CA ASN A 70 21.01 28.38 6.68
C ASN A 70 20.40 26.97 6.72
N PRO A 71 21.16 25.95 7.16
CA PRO A 71 20.66 24.58 7.21
C PRO A 71 19.46 24.52 8.16
N HIS A 72 18.42 23.79 7.75
CA HIS A 72 17.33 23.46 8.64
C HIS A 72 17.82 22.55 9.78
N PRO A 73 17.17 22.56 10.96
CA PRO A 73 17.62 21.76 12.09
C PRO A 73 17.51 20.27 11.78
N ALA A 74 18.62 19.60 11.48
CA ALA A 74 18.66 18.20 11.08
C ALA A 74 19.91 17.46 11.61
N GLY A 75 19.88 16.13 11.55
CA GLY A 75 21.01 15.25 11.86
C GLY A 75 20.77 14.28 13.01
N TRP A 76 21.76 13.43 13.30
CA TRP A 76 21.63 12.34 14.28
C TRP A 76 21.27 12.80 15.70
N ALA A 77 21.53 14.06 16.06
CA ALA A 77 21.10 14.66 17.32
C ALA A 77 19.57 14.65 17.50
N TYR A 78 18.81 14.64 16.40
CA TYR A 78 17.34 14.60 16.39
C TYR A 78 16.77 13.18 16.31
N PHE A 79 17.60 12.15 16.03
CA PHE A 79 17.16 10.76 16.01
C PHE A 79 16.44 10.30 17.29
N PRO A 80 16.82 10.71 18.52
CA PRO A 80 16.10 10.34 19.74
C PRO A 80 14.60 10.69 19.73
N GLN A 81 14.17 11.70 18.97
CA GLN A 81 12.75 12.05 18.81
C GLN A 81 11.93 10.92 18.16
N ARG A 82 12.59 9.98 17.46
CA ARG A 82 11.96 8.83 16.81
C ARG A 82 11.79 7.63 17.75
N ILE A 83 12.50 7.57 18.87
CA ILE A 83 12.46 6.43 19.81
C ILE A 83 11.04 6.10 20.30
N PRO A 84 10.19 7.09 20.68
CA PRO A 84 8.81 6.80 21.07
C PRO A 84 7.98 6.15 19.94
N LEU A 85 8.19 6.57 18.69
CA LEU A 85 7.51 6.00 17.52
C LEU A 85 7.91 4.54 17.31
N ILE A 86 9.22 4.27 17.41
CA ILE A 86 9.80 2.92 17.33
C ILE A 86 9.25 2.03 18.43
N GLY A 87 9.12 2.55 19.66
CA GLY A 87 8.55 1.83 20.80
C GLY A 87 7.10 1.38 20.55
N VAL A 88 6.24 2.29 20.09
CA VAL A 88 4.84 1.97 19.76
C VAL A 88 4.75 0.94 18.63
N ALA A 89 5.49 1.15 17.53
CA ALA A 89 5.50 0.22 16.41
C ALA A 89 6.00 -1.17 16.83
N SER A 90 7.04 -1.24 17.66
CA SER A 90 7.58 -2.51 18.18
C SER A 90 6.56 -3.27 19.01
N ILE A 91 5.81 -2.59 19.88
CA ILE A 91 4.76 -3.22 20.70
C ILE A 91 3.65 -3.78 19.82
N ILE A 92 3.21 -3.04 18.79
CA ILE A 92 2.22 -3.53 17.83
C ILE A 92 2.76 -4.76 17.10
N LEU A 93 3.97 -4.71 16.55
CA LEU A 93 4.56 -5.81 15.79
C LEU A 93 4.80 -7.07 16.65
N LEU A 94 5.24 -6.92 17.89
CA LEU A 94 5.43 -8.03 18.84
C LEU A 94 4.09 -8.63 19.27
N GLY A 95 3.10 -7.79 19.59
CA GLY A 95 1.75 -8.23 19.95
C GLY A 95 1.04 -8.92 18.80
N ALA A 96 1.19 -8.39 17.58
CA ALA A 96 0.70 -8.98 16.34
C ALA A 96 1.37 -10.34 16.09
N TRP A 97 2.72 -10.40 16.08
CA TRP A 97 3.43 -11.68 15.90
C TRP A 97 3.00 -12.72 16.93
N GLY A 98 2.86 -12.32 18.20
CA GLY A 98 2.41 -13.20 19.27
C GLY A 98 0.99 -13.74 19.05
N LEU A 99 0.05 -12.87 18.68
CA LEU A 99 -1.31 -13.28 18.29
C LEU A 99 -1.29 -14.21 17.08
N GLY A 100 -0.44 -13.92 16.09
CA GLY A 100 -0.20 -14.77 14.93
C GLY A 100 0.30 -16.17 15.28
N GLN A 101 1.20 -16.30 16.25
CA GLN A 101 1.67 -17.60 16.74
C GLN A 101 0.53 -18.40 17.38
N LEU A 102 -0.35 -17.73 18.15
CA LEU A 102 -1.53 -18.36 18.74
C LEU A 102 -2.52 -18.82 17.67
N VAL A 103 -2.85 -17.97 16.68
CA VAL A 103 -3.77 -18.31 15.59
C VAL A 103 -3.22 -19.44 14.73
N THR A 104 -1.96 -19.37 14.34
CA THR A 104 -1.34 -20.42 13.53
C THR A 104 -1.26 -21.77 14.26
N ARG A 105 -1.12 -21.77 15.60
CA ARG A 105 -1.22 -22.98 16.43
C ARG A 105 -2.66 -23.47 16.53
N LEU A 106 -3.63 -22.58 16.69
CA LEU A 106 -5.06 -22.89 16.74
C LEU A 106 -5.53 -23.61 15.47
N ILE A 107 -5.13 -23.10 14.30
CA ILE A 107 -5.43 -23.73 12.99
C ILE A 107 -4.46 -24.88 12.65
N ARG A 108 -3.54 -25.24 13.54
CA ARG A 108 -2.62 -26.39 13.44
C ARG A 108 -1.71 -26.38 12.22
N ILE A 109 -1.13 -25.23 11.88
CA ILE A 109 -0.15 -25.14 10.78
C ILE A 109 1.05 -26.07 11.10
N PRO A 110 1.41 -27.00 10.19
CA PRO A 110 2.47 -27.99 10.42
C PRO A 110 3.87 -27.42 10.13
N LEU A 111 4.17 -26.23 10.67
CA LEU A 111 5.46 -25.56 10.53
C LEU A 111 5.96 -25.13 11.90
N ALA A 112 7.23 -25.38 12.21
CA ALA A 112 7.78 -25.00 13.50
C ALA A 112 7.74 -23.47 13.71
N PRO A 113 7.44 -22.98 14.94
CA PRO A 113 7.15 -21.56 15.24
C PRO A 113 8.17 -20.53 14.74
N PHE A 114 9.45 -20.89 14.75
CA PHE A 114 10.57 -19.99 14.42
C PHE A 114 11.12 -20.19 12.99
N THR A 115 10.44 -20.97 12.16
CA THR A 115 10.79 -21.05 10.73
C THR A 115 10.39 -19.76 10.03
N ALA A 116 11.12 -19.38 8.98
CA ALA A 116 10.86 -18.14 8.25
C ALA A 116 9.45 -18.15 7.61
N GLU A 117 9.03 -19.29 7.07
CA GLU A 117 7.69 -19.51 6.52
C GLU A 117 6.61 -19.28 7.60
N ARG A 118 6.81 -19.86 8.79
CA ARG A 118 5.88 -19.68 9.91
C ARG A 118 5.86 -18.24 10.41
N THR A 119 6.99 -17.54 10.43
CA THR A 119 7.07 -16.12 10.78
C THR A 119 6.29 -15.24 9.80
N VAL A 120 6.39 -15.51 8.48
CA VAL A 120 5.60 -14.79 7.46
C VAL A 120 4.10 -14.94 7.72
N PHE A 121 3.64 -16.18 7.95
CA PHE A 121 2.23 -16.45 8.23
C PHE A 121 1.75 -15.89 9.57
N ALA A 122 2.57 -16.01 10.62
CA ALA A 122 2.26 -15.47 11.94
C ALA A 122 2.22 -13.93 11.89
N ALA A 123 3.16 -13.26 11.24
CA ALA A 123 3.12 -11.80 11.09
C ALA A 123 1.86 -11.35 10.35
N GLY A 124 1.52 -11.98 9.22
CA GLY A 124 0.34 -11.61 8.43
C GLY A 124 -0.98 -11.84 9.15
N LEU A 125 -1.18 -13.02 9.73
CA LEU A 125 -2.38 -13.29 10.54
C LEU A 125 -2.42 -12.41 11.78
N GLY A 126 -1.27 -12.21 12.43
CA GLY A 126 -1.12 -11.37 13.60
C GLY A 126 -1.60 -9.95 13.37
N ILE A 127 -1.07 -9.30 12.33
CA ILE A 127 -1.45 -7.93 11.97
C ILE A 127 -2.93 -7.90 11.59
N SER A 128 -3.40 -8.84 10.76
CA SER A 128 -4.81 -8.89 10.34
C SER A 128 -5.78 -9.08 11.51
N PHE A 129 -5.44 -9.88 12.53
CA PHE A 129 -6.34 -10.07 13.68
C PHE A 129 -6.24 -8.92 14.67
N VAL A 130 -5.07 -8.28 14.83
CA VAL A 130 -4.94 -7.05 15.62
C VAL A 130 -5.82 -5.94 15.02
N THR A 131 -5.85 -5.79 13.70
CA THR A 131 -6.68 -4.75 13.06
C THR A 131 -8.18 -5.04 13.20
N LEU A 132 -8.59 -6.31 13.19
CA LEU A 132 -9.97 -6.69 13.51
C LEU A 132 -10.34 -6.43 14.97
N LEU A 133 -9.40 -6.63 15.90
CA LEU A 133 -9.60 -6.26 17.31
C LEU A 133 -9.72 -4.74 17.45
N THR A 134 -8.91 -3.96 16.73
CA THR A 134 -9.04 -2.49 16.70
C THR A 134 -10.37 -2.06 16.12
N LEU A 135 -10.80 -2.66 15.00
CA LEU A 135 -12.12 -2.38 14.41
C LEU A 135 -13.25 -2.67 15.39
N GLY A 136 -13.27 -3.87 15.97
CA GLY A 136 -14.30 -4.27 16.92
C GLY A 136 -14.31 -3.39 18.18
N GLY A 137 -13.14 -3.13 18.76
CA GLY A 137 -13.00 -2.23 19.90
C GLY A 137 -13.40 -0.80 19.58
N GLY A 138 -13.10 -0.31 18.38
CA GLY A 138 -13.44 1.02 17.91
C GLY A 138 -14.94 1.18 17.67
N LEU A 139 -15.60 0.20 17.06
CA LEU A 139 -17.06 0.18 16.90
C LEU A 139 -17.81 0.15 18.24
N MET A 140 -17.20 -0.44 19.28
CA MET A 140 -17.76 -0.45 20.64
C MET A 140 -17.35 0.79 21.48
N GLY A 141 -16.52 1.69 20.97
CA GLY A 141 -15.99 2.84 21.74
C GLY A 141 -15.11 2.43 22.93
N MET A 142 -14.44 1.28 22.84
CA MET A 142 -13.65 0.70 23.93
C MET A 142 -12.14 0.87 23.76
N LEU A 143 -11.70 1.55 22.69
CA LEU A 143 -10.27 1.78 22.45
C LEU A 143 -9.71 2.75 23.49
N SER A 144 -8.95 2.22 24.43
CA SER A 144 -8.19 3.00 25.41
C SER A 144 -6.72 2.58 25.38
N GLN A 145 -5.84 3.53 25.71
CA GLN A 145 -4.40 3.31 25.71
C GLN A 145 -4.01 2.09 26.57
N GLY A 146 -4.54 2.00 27.80
CA GLY A 146 -4.27 0.91 28.74
C GLY A 146 -4.74 -0.46 28.23
N LEU A 147 -5.96 -0.54 27.69
CA LEU A 147 -6.49 -1.80 27.15
C LEU A 147 -5.67 -2.29 25.95
N CYS A 148 -5.35 -1.38 25.02
CA CYS A 148 -4.57 -1.72 23.83
C CYS A 148 -3.16 -2.23 24.21
N TYR A 149 -2.47 -1.57 25.14
CA TYR A 149 -1.19 -2.07 25.66
C TYR A 149 -1.34 -3.43 26.34
N ALA A 150 -2.35 -3.60 27.20
CA ALA A 150 -2.57 -4.85 27.91
C ALA A 150 -2.79 -6.03 26.95
N VAL A 151 -3.63 -5.85 25.92
CA VAL A 151 -3.91 -6.87 24.91
C VAL A 151 -2.63 -7.22 24.13
N LEU A 152 -1.91 -6.23 23.61
CA LEU A 152 -0.71 -6.48 22.79
C LEU A 152 0.43 -7.12 23.58
N ILE A 153 0.66 -6.68 24.82
CA ILE A 153 1.68 -7.26 25.70
C ILE A 153 1.26 -8.70 26.07
N PHE A 154 -0.01 -8.92 26.39
CA PHE A 154 -0.52 -10.26 26.68
C PHE A 154 -0.34 -11.21 25.48
N THR A 155 -0.74 -10.80 24.27
CA THR A 155 -0.58 -11.65 23.08
C THR A 155 0.88 -11.89 22.72
N ALA A 156 1.77 -10.90 22.94
CA ALA A 156 3.21 -11.09 22.78
C ALA A 156 3.74 -12.17 23.73
N ILE A 157 3.45 -12.06 25.04
CA ILE A 157 3.91 -13.02 26.05
C ILE A 157 3.32 -14.41 25.81
N ALA A 158 2.01 -14.50 25.58
CA ALA A 158 1.33 -15.75 25.31
C ALA A 158 1.83 -16.41 24.02
N GLY A 159 2.10 -15.62 22.97
CA GLY A 159 2.67 -16.08 21.72
C GLY A 159 4.08 -16.65 21.88
N VAL A 160 4.96 -15.96 22.62
CA VAL A 160 6.31 -16.47 22.95
C VAL A 160 6.21 -17.78 23.74
N ALA A 161 5.39 -17.81 24.80
CA ALA A 161 5.19 -19.01 25.61
C ALA A 161 4.68 -20.19 24.76
N SER A 162 3.72 -19.92 23.87
CA SER A 162 3.17 -20.90 22.94
C SER A 162 4.23 -21.44 21.97
N ALA A 163 5.02 -20.55 21.35
CA ALA A 163 6.07 -20.92 20.42
C ALA A 163 7.18 -21.76 21.08
N LEU A 164 7.58 -21.39 22.30
CA LEU A 164 8.57 -22.16 23.08
C LEU A 164 8.02 -23.53 23.50
N GLN A 165 6.74 -23.62 23.88
CA GLN A 165 6.10 -24.89 24.21
C GLN A 165 6.01 -25.81 22.99
N GLU A 166 5.59 -25.28 21.84
CA GLU A 166 5.52 -26.02 20.58
C GLU A 166 6.90 -26.47 20.11
N THR A 167 7.96 -25.70 20.37
CA THR A 167 9.35 -26.12 20.06
C THR A 167 9.83 -27.29 20.94
N LYS A 168 9.37 -27.38 22.20
CA LYS A 168 9.71 -28.50 23.10
C LYS A 168 9.01 -29.80 22.70
N GLN A 169 7.81 -29.70 22.13
CA GLN A 169 7.11 -30.83 21.54
C GLN A 169 7.74 -31.08 20.17
N LYS A 170 8.30 -32.26 19.89
CA LYS A 170 9.02 -32.53 18.62
C LYS A 170 8.07 -32.47 17.40
N THR A 171 7.69 -31.28 16.94
CA THR A 171 6.92 -31.07 15.71
C THR A 171 7.82 -31.24 14.49
N GLY A 172 7.25 -31.80 13.42
CA GLY A 172 7.95 -32.23 12.20
C GLY A 172 9.02 -31.26 11.69
N SER A 173 10.21 -31.81 11.44
CA SER A 173 11.37 -31.06 10.96
C SER A 173 11.29 -30.84 9.45
N LEU A 174 10.95 -29.62 9.05
CA LEU A 174 11.56 -28.98 7.89
C LEU A 174 12.66 -28.06 8.44
N GLY A 175 13.87 -28.15 7.87
CA GLY A 175 15.14 -27.75 8.50
C GLY A 175 15.11 -26.47 9.33
N SER A 176 15.51 -26.60 10.61
CA SER A 176 15.69 -25.49 11.54
C SER A 176 16.87 -24.62 11.15
N LEU A 177 16.71 -23.30 11.21
CA LEU A 177 17.83 -22.36 11.21
C LEU A 177 18.47 -22.40 12.60
N LYS A 178 19.49 -23.24 12.80
CA LYS A 178 20.41 -23.06 13.92
C LYS A 178 21.37 -21.94 13.53
N LEU A 179 21.29 -20.81 14.24
CA LEU A 179 22.29 -19.75 14.13
C LEU A 179 23.56 -20.22 14.85
N ALA A 180 24.35 -21.04 14.18
CA ALA A 180 25.73 -21.31 14.60
C ALA A 180 26.62 -20.25 13.93
N LEU A 181 27.45 -19.57 14.71
CA LEU A 181 28.51 -18.74 14.14
C LEU A 181 29.43 -19.67 13.34
N PRO A 182 29.67 -19.41 12.04
CA PRO A 182 30.58 -20.22 11.26
C PRO A 182 31.98 -20.17 11.87
N GLU A 183 32.60 -21.33 12.11
CA GLU A 183 33.98 -21.42 12.59
C GLU A 183 35.00 -20.90 11.54
N ALA A 184 34.58 -20.75 10.27
CA ALA A 184 35.35 -20.16 9.19
C ALA A 184 34.49 -19.29 8.27
N ILE A 185 35.06 -18.21 7.73
CA ILE A 185 34.42 -17.35 6.73
C ILE A 185 34.41 -18.10 5.39
N THR A 186 33.22 -18.49 4.92
CA THR A 186 33.04 -19.15 3.62
C THR A 186 32.63 -18.16 2.54
N VAL A 187 32.79 -18.53 1.25
CA VAL A 187 32.27 -17.74 0.11
C VAL A 187 30.76 -17.52 0.21
N ASP A 188 30.01 -18.51 0.71
CA ASP A 188 28.57 -18.39 0.97
C ASP A 188 28.29 -17.39 2.10
N THR A 189 29.09 -17.37 3.16
CA THR A 189 29.02 -16.35 4.22
C THR A 189 29.24 -14.95 3.64
N LEU A 190 30.29 -14.76 2.83
CA LEU A 190 30.59 -13.47 2.18
C LEU A 190 29.47 -13.02 1.25
N PHE A 191 28.88 -13.94 0.48
CA PHE A 191 27.74 -13.65 -0.40
C PHE A 191 26.51 -13.16 0.39
N ARG A 192 26.19 -13.82 1.51
CA ARG A 192 25.08 -13.42 2.39
C ARG A 192 25.31 -12.05 3.03
N VAL A 193 26.53 -11.82 3.52
CA VAL A 193 26.95 -10.50 4.05
C VAL A 193 26.85 -9.44 2.95
N GLY A 194 27.30 -9.73 1.73
CA GLY A 194 27.16 -8.84 0.58
C GLY A 194 25.70 -8.48 0.29
N CYS A 195 24.80 -9.46 0.24
CA CYS A 195 23.36 -9.19 0.06
C CYS A 195 22.80 -8.32 1.20
N PHE A 196 23.17 -8.61 2.44
CA PHE A 196 22.74 -7.81 3.59
C PHE A 196 23.22 -6.37 3.50
N LEU A 197 24.50 -6.15 3.16
CA LEU A 197 25.08 -4.82 2.95
C LEU A 197 24.43 -4.06 1.80
N LEU A 198 24.00 -4.74 0.74
CA LEU A 198 23.27 -4.11 -0.37
C LEU A 198 21.85 -3.69 0.02
N MET A 199 21.18 -4.47 0.87
CA MET A 199 19.82 -4.18 1.33
C MET A 199 19.79 -3.15 2.47
N SER A 200 20.83 -3.07 3.31
CA SER A 200 20.80 -2.28 4.53
C SER A 200 20.56 -0.77 4.33
N PRO A 201 21.15 -0.08 3.33
CA PRO A 201 20.88 1.34 3.12
C PRO A 201 19.41 1.59 2.76
N PHE A 202 18.82 0.73 1.92
CA PHE A 202 17.41 0.83 1.54
C PHE A 202 16.49 0.60 2.73
N VAL A 203 16.75 -0.43 3.53
CA VAL A 203 15.97 -0.71 4.74
C VAL A 203 16.10 0.44 5.75
N LEU A 204 17.29 1.03 5.90
CA LEU A 204 17.51 2.19 6.76
C LEU A 204 16.74 3.41 6.25
N SER A 205 16.79 3.70 4.95
CA SER A 205 16.01 4.79 4.33
C SER A 205 14.51 4.57 4.49
N MET A 206 14.00 3.35 4.26
CA MET A 206 12.60 3.01 4.51
C MET A 206 12.23 3.24 5.99
N PHE A 207 13.10 2.81 6.91
CA PHE A 207 12.86 2.92 8.35
C PHE A 207 12.77 4.38 8.77
N LEU A 208 13.76 5.20 8.40
CA LEU A 208 13.76 6.62 8.74
C LEU A 208 12.66 7.40 8.02
N GLY A 209 12.48 7.16 6.71
CA GLY A 209 11.46 7.84 5.88
C GLY A 209 10.02 7.51 6.30
N SER A 210 9.77 6.29 6.78
CA SER A 210 8.45 5.90 7.31
C SER A 210 8.04 6.65 8.59
N MET A 211 8.97 7.36 9.24
CA MET A 211 8.68 8.18 10.42
C MET A 211 8.59 9.67 10.11
N LEU A 212 8.75 10.09 8.84
CA LEU A 212 8.57 11.50 8.43
C LEU A 212 7.10 11.82 8.24
N PRO A 213 6.65 13.06 8.51
CA PRO A 213 5.32 13.51 8.12
C PRO A 213 5.04 13.29 6.62
N SER A 214 3.82 12.87 6.30
CA SER A 214 3.40 12.54 4.93
C SER A 214 2.98 13.78 4.17
N THR A 215 3.25 13.81 2.86
CA THR A 215 2.83 14.88 1.94
C THR A 215 1.79 14.44 0.91
N ASP A 216 1.52 13.14 0.83
CA ASP A 216 0.63 12.55 -0.16
C ASP A 216 -0.85 12.84 0.14
N TYR A 217 -1.60 13.20 -0.92
CA TYR A 217 -2.99 13.65 -0.84
C TYR A 217 -3.90 12.63 -0.13
N ASP A 218 -4.00 11.41 -0.67
CA ASP A 218 -4.88 10.35 -0.16
C ASP A 218 -4.52 9.98 1.30
N VAL A 219 -3.24 10.15 1.68
CA VAL A 219 -2.81 9.93 3.07
C VAL A 219 -3.44 10.94 4.01
N LEU A 220 -3.38 12.23 3.65
CA LEU A 220 -3.93 13.32 4.45
C LEU A 220 -5.47 13.40 4.36
N GLU A 221 -6.07 12.87 3.31
CA GLU A 221 -7.52 12.83 3.12
C GLU A 221 -8.19 11.71 3.94
N TYR A 222 -7.80 10.44 3.77
CA TYR A 222 -8.54 9.34 4.40
C TYR A 222 -7.67 8.27 5.08
N HIS A 223 -6.43 7.99 4.65
CA HIS A 223 -5.62 6.98 5.35
C HIS A 223 -5.21 7.43 6.76
N PHE A 224 -4.98 8.73 6.95
CA PHE A 224 -4.81 9.36 8.26
C PHE A 224 -6.04 10.16 8.69
N GLY A 225 -6.74 10.82 7.76
CA GLY A 225 -7.93 11.62 8.06
C GLY A 225 -9.03 10.83 8.76
N GLY A 226 -9.45 9.69 8.18
CA GLY A 226 -10.46 8.81 8.78
C GLY A 226 -10.09 8.31 10.18
N PRO A 227 -8.90 7.68 10.38
CA PRO A 227 -8.43 7.30 11.70
C PRO A 227 -8.35 8.44 12.71
N LYS A 228 -7.95 9.64 12.28
CA LYS A 228 -7.94 10.83 13.15
C LYS A 228 -9.34 11.17 13.63
N GLU A 229 -10.34 11.17 12.75
CA GLU A 229 -11.73 11.44 13.12
C GLU A 229 -12.25 10.40 14.12
N TYR A 230 -12.01 9.10 13.87
CA TYR A 230 -12.37 8.04 14.82
C TYR A 230 -11.65 8.18 16.18
N TYR A 231 -10.38 8.58 16.17
CA TYR A 231 -9.59 8.81 17.37
C TYR A 231 -10.17 9.96 18.20
N LEU A 232 -10.46 11.10 17.56
CA LEU A 232 -11.02 12.29 18.23
C LEU A 232 -12.45 12.03 18.75
N GLN A 233 -13.26 11.28 17.99
CA GLN A 233 -14.60 10.87 18.39
C GLN A 233 -14.61 9.81 19.50
N GLY A 234 -13.54 9.02 19.62
CA GLY A 234 -13.40 7.92 20.58
C GLY A 234 -14.09 6.62 20.16
N TYR A 235 -14.76 6.59 19.02
CA TYR A 235 -15.37 5.39 18.44
C TYR A 235 -15.42 5.49 16.91
N ILE A 236 -15.54 4.33 16.25
CA ILE A 236 -15.70 4.23 14.80
C ILE A 236 -17.18 4.40 14.47
N SER A 237 -17.47 5.30 13.54
CA SER A 237 -18.82 5.54 13.02
C SER A 237 -18.79 5.76 11.50
N PHE A 238 -19.96 5.88 10.88
CA PHE A 238 -20.05 6.25 9.49
C PHE A 238 -19.77 7.76 9.30
N LEU A 239 -18.86 8.10 8.37
CA LEU A 239 -18.50 9.47 8.04
C LEU A 239 -19.14 9.85 6.68
N PRO A 240 -20.32 10.50 6.67
CA PRO A 240 -21.10 10.75 5.46
C PRO A 240 -20.43 11.73 4.48
N HIS A 241 -19.43 12.46 4.95
CA HIS A 241 -18.69 13.46 4.20
C HIS A 241 -17.42 12.92 3.55
N ASN A 242 -17.07 11.65 3.79
CA ASN A 242 -15.87 11.03 3.22
C ASN A 242 -16.13 9.58 2.83
N VAL A 243 -16.57 9.40 1.58
CA VAL A 243 -16.87 8.10 0.97
C VAL A 243 -15.76 7.05 1.15
N TYR A 244 -14.49 7.47 1.18
CA TYR A 244 -13.34 6.56 1.23
C TYR A 244 -13.19 5.87 2.59
N THR A 245 -13.76 6.43 3.66
CA THR A 245 -13.70 5.87 5.02
C THR A 245 -14.52 4.59 5.20
N SER A 246 -15.35 4.29 4.20
CA SER A 246 -16.11 3.04 4.09
C SER A 246 -15.36 1.95 3.30
N PHE A 247 -14.18 2.24 2.77
CA PHE A 247 -13.34 1.17 2.22
C PHE A 247 -12.89 0.21 3.34
N PRO A 248 -12.54 -1.05 3.01
CA PRO A 248 -11.93 -1.95 3.97
C PRO A 248 -10.62 -1.33 4.48
N PHE A 249 -10.56 -1.09 5.79
CA PHE A 249 -9.56 -0.25 6.42
C PHE A 249 -8.55 -1.06 7.24
N LEU A 250 -8.06 -2.19 6.70
CA LEU A 250 -7.09 -3.03 7.44
C LEU A 250 -5.85 -2.24 7.84
N THR A 251 -5.27 -1.45 6.94
CA THR A 251 -4.05 -0.66 7.21
C THR A 251 -4.34 0.53 8.11
N GLU A 252 -5.51 1.13 7.97
CA GLU A 252 -5.95 2.33 8.69
C GLU A 252 -6.27 2.00 10.15
N MET A 253 -6.71 0.77 10.44
CA MET A 253 -6.85 0.28 11.82
C MET A 253 -5.49 0.11 12.52
N VAL A 254 -4.38 -0.08 11.78
CA VAL A 254 -3.02 0.00 12.37
C VAL A 254 -2.70 1.45 12.77
N THR A 255 -3.09 2.40 11.92
CA THR A 255 -2.93 3.83 12.19
C THR A 255 -3.76 4.24 13.42
N LEU A 256 -5.05 3.90 13.49
CA LEU A 256 -5.92 4.19 14.62
C LEU A 256 -5.39 3.57 15.94
N LEU A 257 -4.91 2.33 15.88
CA LEU A 257 -4.30 1.68 17.04
C LEU A 257 -3.05 2.44 17.52
N SER A 258 -2.19 2.86 16.58
CA SER A 258 -0.99 3.63 16.90
C SER A 258 -1.31 4.99 17.51
N MET A 259 -2.32 5.69 16.99
CA MET A 259 -2.86 6.93 17.59
C MET A 259 -3.33 6.69 19.03
N THR A 260 -4.09 5.62 19.25
CA THR A 260 -4.61 5.24 20.57
C THR A 260 -3.49 4.91 21.56
N LEU A 261 -2.49 4.13 21.16
CA LEU A 261 -1.35 3.78 22.02
C LEU A 261 -0.46 4.99 22.33
N LYS A 262 -0.30 5.88 21.35
CA LYS A 262 0.53 7.07 21.51
C LYS A 262 -0.16 8.18 22.31
N GLY A 263 -1.50 8.17 22.36
CA GLY A 263 -2.31 9.23 22.97
C GLY A 263 -2.24 10.55 22.19
N ASP A 264 -1.91 10.48 20.90
CA ASP A 264 -1.76 11.63 20.01
C ASP A 264 -1.96 11.19 18.56
N TRP A 265 -2.84 11.87 17.83
CA TRP A 265 -3.21 11.49 16.48
C TRP A 265 -2.06 11.72 15.48
N PHE A 266 -1.29 12.80 15.63
CA PHE A 266 -0.26 13.17 14.67
C PHE A 266 0.96 12.24 14.73
N THR A 267 1.59 12.13 15.91
CA THR A 267 2.75 11.26 16.13
C THR A 267 2.35 9.79 16.07
N GLY A 268 1.14 9.46 16.52
CA GLY A 268 0.59 8.11 16.40
C GLY A 268 0.44 7.66 14.94
N ALA A 269 0.03 8.55 14.03
CA ALA A 269 -0.02 8.25 12.60
C ALA A 269 1.36 7.86 12.04
N GLN A 270 2.43 8.56 12.46
CA GLN A 270 3.79 8.24 12.03
C GLN A 270 4.28 6.91 12.58
N ALA A 271 3.95 6.59 13.84
CA ALA A 271 4.23 5.27 14.41
C ALA A 271 3.48 4.16 13.63
N GLY A 272 2.23 4.42 13.21
CA GLY A 272 1.47 3.53 12.36
C GLY A 272 2.13 3.29 11.00
N LYS A 273 2.63 4.35 10.37
CA LYS A 273 3.36 4.25 9.10
C LYS A 273 4.63 3.40 9.21
N LEU A 274 5.35 3.47 10.33
CA LEU A 274 6.46 2.56 10.61
C LEU A 274 6.03 1.08 10.73
N VAL A 275 4.84 0.80 11.28
CA VAL A 275 4.28 -0.57 11.23
C VAL A 275 3.97 -0.98 9.80
N LEU A 276 3.41 -0.08 8.98
CA LEU A 276 3.11 -0.37 7.57
C LEU A 276 4.39 -0.67 6.75
N MET A 277 5.50 0.02 7.03
CA MET A 277 6.81 -0.26 6.42
C MET A 277 7.25 -1.73 6.61
N SER A 278 6.88 -2.36 7.73
CA SER A 278 7.25 -3.76 8.01
C SER A 278 6.70 -4.75 6.98
N PHE A 279 5.62 -4.40 6.26
CA PHE A 279 5.10 -5.24 5.17
C PHE A 279 6.15 -5.46 4.08
N ALA A 280 7.03 -4.50 3.79
CA ALA A 280 8.12 -4.69 2.84
C ALA A 280 9.11 -5.76 3.33
N LEU A 281 9.45 -5.74 4.63
CA LEU A 281 10.37 -6.72 5.23
C LEU A 281 9.76 -8.13 5.27
N PHE A 282 8.50 -8.25 5.65
CA PHE A 282 7.80 -9.54 5.63
C PHE A 282 7.55 -10.06 4.21
N THR A 283 7.34 -9.17 3.24
CA THR A 283 7.28 -9.53 1.82
C THR A 283 8.63 -10.08 1.35
N ALA A 284 9.74 -9.41 1.66
CA ALA A 284 11.07 -9.88 1.33
C ALA A 284 11.37 -11.26 1.97
N LEU A 285 10.95 -11.48 3.21
CA LEU A 285 11.05 -12.78 3.88
C LEU A 285 10.20 -13.86 3.18
N GLY A 286 8.98 -13.52 2.74
CA GLY A 286 8.13 -14.39 1.93
C GLY A 286 8.76 -14.73 0.57
N ILE A 287 9.40 -13.76 -0.09
CA ILE A 287 10.09 -13.95 -1.37
C ILE A 287 11.28 -14.89 -1.16
N PHE A 288 12.09 -14.61 -0.13
CA PHE A 288 13.24 -15.43 0.24
C PHE A 288 12.83 -16.87 0.51
N THR A 289 11.82 -17.09 1.36
CA THR A 289 11.35 -18.44 1.72
C THR A 289 10.80 -19.20 0.52
N THR A 290 10.01 -18.54 -0.32
CA THR A 290 9.47 -19.12 -1.54
C THR A 290 10.60 -19.54 -2.49
N ALA A 291 11.45 -18.60 -2.90
CA ALA A 291 12.54 -18.92 -3.83
C ALA A 291 13.53 -19.94 -3.24
N ARG A 292 13.86 -19.86 -1.95
CA ARG A 292 14.75 -20.81 -1.27
C ARG A 292 14.22 -22.23 -1.33
N HIS A 293 12.94 -22.43 -1.08
CA HIS A 293 12.35 -23.78 -0.94
C HIS A 293 12.43 -24.57 -2.25
N TRP A 294 12.17 -23.93 -3.40
CA TRP A 294 12.15 -24.61 -4.70
C TRP A 294 13.41 -24.40 -5.55
N PHE A 295 14.17 -23.33 -5.35
CA PHE A 295 15.29 -22.96 -6.23
C PHE A 295 16.62 -22.69 -5.50
N GLY A 296 16.65 -22.88 -4.18
CA GLY A 296 17.87 -22.80 -3.37
C GLY A 296 18.13 -21.42 -2.75
N SER A 297 19.01 -21.40 -1.74
CA SER A 297 19.28 -20.22 -0.89
C SER A 297 19.74 -18.99 -1.68
N THR A 298 20.62 -19.19 -2.67
CA THR A 298 21.13 -18.09 -3.51
C THR A 298 20.01 -17.39 -4.28
N ALA A 299 19.06 -18.14 -4.86
CA ALA A 299 17.91 -17.57 -5.54
C ALA A 299 17.03 -16.74 -4.58
N GLY A 300 16.86 -17.23 -3.35
CA GLY A 300 16.15 -16.52 -2.29
C GLY A 300 16.80 -15.19 -1.91
N TRP A 301 18.11 -15.17 -1.67
CA TRP A 301 18.83 -13.94 -1.33
C TRP A 301 18.80 -12.93 -2.46
N ILE A 302 19.05 -13.35 -3.70
CA ILE A 302 19.00 -12.43 -4.84
C ILE A 302 17.58 -11.89 -5.03
N ALA A 303 16.54 -12.74 -4.94
CA ALA A 303 15.15 -12.29 -5.06
C ALA A 303 14.77 -11.24 -4.00
N ALA A 304 15.19 -11.46 -2.74
CA ALA A 304 14.97 -10.49 -1.67
C ALA A 304 15.74 -9.18 -1.90
N THR A 305 17.01 -9.26 -2.34
CA THR A 305 17.81 -8.08 -2.70
C THR A 305 17.16 -7.29 -3.83
N VAL A 306 16.73 -7.95 -4.91
CA VAL A 306 16.04 -7.32 -6.04
C VAL A 306 14.77 -6.60 -5.58
N PHE A 307 14.00 -7.20 -4.67
CA PHE A 307 12.79 -6.58 -4.14
C PHE A 307 13.07 -5.39 -3.21
N LEU A 308 13.99 -5.51 -2.25
CA LEU A 308 14.25 -4.45 -1.27
C LEU A 308 15.04 -3.27 -1.84
N THR A 309 15.83 -3.49 -2.90
CA THR A 309 16.61 -2.44 -3.58
C THR A 309 15.86 -1.79 -4.74
N ASN A 310 14.58 -2.13 -4.92
CA ASN A 310 13.72 -1.55 -5.94
C ASN A 310 13.06 -0.26 -5.41
N PRO A 311 13.17 0.89 -6.09
CA PRO A 311 12.67 2.17 -5.59
C PRO A 311 11.16 2.18 -5.28
N TRP A 312 10.34 1.43 -6.03
CA TRP A 312 8.90 1.27 -5.72
C TRP A 312 8.67 0.69 -4.32
N THR A 313 9.51 -0.25 -3.89
CA THR A 313 9.44 -0.84 -2.54
C THR A 313 9.73 0.22 -1.48
N TYR A 314 10.69 1.11 -1.73
CA TYR A 314 10.98 2.23 -0.85
C TYR A 314 9.83 3.23 -0.80
N ARG A 315 9.32 3.66 -1.97
CA ARG A 315 8.22 4.62 -2.08
C ARG A 315 6.98 4.15 -1.32
N MET A 316 6.60 2.87 -1.44
CA MET A 316 5.45 2.31 -0.70
C MET A 316 5.71 2.11 0.79
N SER A 317 6.98 2.09 1.22
CA SER A 317 7.33 1.93 2.64
C SER A 317 7.31 3.26 3.41
N ILE A 318 7.49 4.38 2.71
CA ILE A 318 7.53 5.73 3.34
C ILE A 318 6.21 6.49 3.24
N ILE A 319 5.21 5.93 2.53
CA ILE A 319 3.86 6.48 2.37
C ILE A 319 2.88 5.51 3.02
N ALA A 320 1.85 6.03 3.69
CA ALA A 320 0.82 5.21 4.33
C ALA A 320 -0.23 4.68 3.32
N TYR A 321 0.24 4.10 2.23
CA TYR A 321 -0.59 3.49 1.18
C TYR A 321 -0.82 1.99 1.44
N THR A 322 -1.98 1.50 0.98
CA THR A 322 -2.44 0.11 1.15
C THR A 322 -1.64 -0.92 0.33
N GLU A 323 -0.95 -0.47 -0.71
CA GLU A 323 -0.30 -1.29 -1.75
C GLU A 323 0.82 -2.17 -1.19
N GLY A 324 1.55 -1.69 -0.16
CA GLY A 324 2.55 -2.49 0.55
C GLY A 324 1.93 -3.70 1.25
N ALA A 325 0.81 -3.49 1.96
CA ALA A 325 0.07 -4.56 2.62
C ALA A 325 -0.56 -5.53 1.60
N LEU A 326 -1.15 -5.02 0.52
CA LEU A 326 -1.70 -5.83 -0.55
C LEU A 326 -0.63 -6.73 -1.20
N SER A 327 0.56 -6.19 -1.46
CA SER A 327 1.70 -6.95 -2.00
C SER A 327 2.13 -8.09 -1.07
N PHE A 328 2.18 -7.81 0.24
CA PHE A 328 2.48 -8.80 1.26
C PHE A 328 1.42 -9.91 1.31
N TYR A 329 0.14 -9.56 1.44
CA TYR A 329 -0.92 -10.56 1.56
C TYR A 329 -1.12 -11.36 0.26
N LEU A 330 -0.87 -10.76 -0.91
CA LEU A 330 -0.82 -11.47 -2.18
C LEU A 330 0.25 -12.57 -2.17
N LEU A 331 1.48 -12.22 -1.77
CA LEU A 331 2.59 -13.17 -1.69
C LEU A 331 2.35 -14.24 -0.62
N ALA A 332 1.91 -13.85 0.56
CA ALA A 332 1.68 -14.78 1.66
C ALA A 332 0.55 -15.78 1.32
N SER A 333 -0.51 -15.31 0.66
CA SER A 333 -1.58 -16.17 0.14
C SER A 333 -1.08 -17.10 -0.96
N LEU A 334 -0.24 -16.61 -1.87
CA LEU A 334 0.38 -17.44 -2.90
C LEU A 334 1.27 -18.54 -2.29
N LEU A 335 2.08 -18.21 -1.30
CA LEU A 335 2.89 -19.20 -0.57
C LEU A 335 2.01 -20.23 0.14
N GLY A 336 0.93 -19.79 0.80
CA GLY A 336 -0.06 -20.67 1.40
C GLY A 336 -0.71 -21.63 0.39
N LEU A 337 -1.08 -21.12 -0.80
CA LEU A 337 -1.63 -21.92 -1.89
C LEU A 337 -0.64 -22.96 -2.40
N ILE A 338 0.62 -22.56 -2.65
CA ILE A 338 1.66 -23.47 -3.14
C ILE A 338 1.87 -24.62 -2.14
N LEU A 339 1.93 -24.32 -0.84
CA LEU A 339 2.03 -25.35 0.21
C LEU A 339 0.78 -26.23 0.26
N THR A 340 -0.41 -25.66 0.12
CA THR A 340 -1.68 -26.41 0.04
C THR A 340 -1.66 -27.41 -1.12
N ILE A 341 -1.24 -26.97 -2.30
CA ILE A 341 -1.14 -27.82 -3.50
C ILE A 341 -0.09 -28.91 -3.30
N ALA A 342 1.06 -28.60 -2.68
CA ALA A 342 2.09 -29.58 -2.38
C ALA A 342 1.58 -30.69 -1.43
N VAL A 343 0.83 -30.31 -0.39
CA VAL A 343 0.18 -31.27 0.52
C VAL A 343 -0.86 -32.11 -0.21
N LEU A 344 -1.68 -31.50 -1.07
CA LEU A 344 -2.68 -32.20 -1.87
C LEU A 344 -2.03 -33.23 -2.82
N GLN A 345 -0.94 -32.88 -3.50
CA GLN A 345 -0.19 -33.78 -4.37
C GLN A 345 0.40 -34.97 -3.59
N LYS A 346 0.99 -34.71 -2.42
CA LYS A 346 1.53 -35.74 -1.53
C LYS A 346 0.43 -36.69 -1.03
N TRP A 347 -0.73 -36.16 -0.68
CA TRP A 347 -1.87 -36.96 -0.25
C TRP A 347 -2.38 -37.87 -1.39
N LYS A 348 -2.52 -37.36 -2.61
CA LYS A 348 -2.87 -38.19 -3.78
C LYS A 348 -1.85 -39.30 -4.02
N ALA A 349 -0.55 -38.99 -3.98
CA ALA A 349 0.49 -39.98 -4.21
C ALA A 349 0.41 -41.13 -3.18
N ASN A 350 0.27 -40.80 -1.89
CA ASN A 350 0.15 -41.80 -0.83
C ASN A 350 -1.12 -42.66 -0.95
N ALA A 351 -2.23 -42.08 -1.45
CA ALA A 351 -3.48 -42.82 -1.68
C ALA A 351 -3.38 -43.82 -2.85
N ASN A 352 -2.50 -43.57 -3.82
CA ASN A 352 -2.26 -44.47 -4.93
C ASN A 352 -1.29 -45.62 -4.57
N ASP A 353 -0.37 -45.41 -3.63
CA ASP A 353 0.61 -46.42 -3.21
C ASP A 353 0.04 -47.45 -2.21
N SER A 354 -1.07 -47.13 -1.53
CA SER A 354 -1.76 -48.07 -0.64
C SER A 354 -2.54 -49.13 -1.43
N THR A 355 -1.92 -50.30 -1.63
CA THR A 355 -2.50 -51.49 -2.28
C THR A 355 -3.42 -52.32 -1.35
N ASP A 356 -3.42 -52.04 -0.05
CA ASP A 356 -4.31 -52.70 0.92
C ASP A 356 -5.66 -51.94 1.06
N ALA A 357 -6.68 -52.48 0.40
CA ALA A 357 -8.06 -51.98 0.43
C ALA A 357 -8.77 -52.08 1.79
N SER A 358 -8.13 -52.63 2.83
CA SER A 358 -8.76 -52.95 4.13
C SER A 358 -8.43 -51.98 5.27
N THR A 359 -7.47 -51.05 5.13
CA THR A 359 -7.04 -50.18 6.26
C THR A 359 -6.80 -48.71 5.93
N ALA A 360 -6.89 -48.27 4.69
CA ALA A 360 -6.74 -46.85 4.37
C ALA A 360 -8.10 -46.15 4.40
N ASP A 361 -8.40 -45.44 5.51
CA ASP A 361 -9.50 -44.46 5.60
C ASP A 361 -9.20 -43.25 4.69
N THR A 362 -9.17 -43.50 3.38
CA THR A 362 -8.95 -42.53 2.29
C THR A 362 -10.07 -41.48 2.21
N SER A 363 -11.12 -41.64 3.02
CA SER A 363 -12.22 -40.68 3.15
C SER A 363 -11.84 -39.42 3.92
N ARG A 364 -10.79 -39.48 4.78
CA ARG A 364 -10.44 -38.40 5.69
C ARG A 364 -9.33 -37.51 5.13
N LEU A 365 -9.70 -36.25 4.85
CA LEU A 365 -8.77 -35.22 4.41
C LEU A 365 -7.68 -34.96 5.47
N PRO A 366 -6.39 -34.87 5.07
CA PRO A 366 -5.31 -34.57 5.99
C PRO A 366 -5.56 -33.26 6.74
N SER A 367 -5.28 -33.23 8.04
CA SER A 367 -5.42 -32.00 8.84
C SER A 367 -4.56 -30.85 8.28
N GLU A 368 -3.37 -31.17 7.77
CA GLU A 368 -2.47 -30.20 7.13
C GLU A 368 -3.13 -29.49 5.95
N LEU A 369 -3.93 -30.21 5.16
CA LEU A 369 -4.59 -29.66 3.98
C LEU A 369 -5.67 -28.64 4.38
N TRP A 370 -6.48 -28.96 5.41
CA TRP A 370 -7.43 -28.02 5.99
C TRP A 370 -6.73 -26.77 6.54
N SER A 371 -5.63 -26.98 7.25
CA SER A 371 -4.87 -25.92 7.94
C SER A 371 -4.32 -24.91 6.94
N PHE A 372 -3.65 -25.37 5.87
CA PHE A 372 -3.11 -24.48 4.83
C PHE A 372 -4.21 -23.88 3.95
N THR A 373 -5.31 -24.58 3.69
CA THR A 373 -6.45 -24.03 2.94
C THR A 373 -7.10 -22.87 3.70
N LEU A 374 -7.34 -23.06 5.01
CA LEU A 374 -7.89 -22.02 5.87
C LEU A 374 -6.95 -20.81 5.96
N LEU A 375 -5.64 -21.06 6.14
CA LEU A 375 -4.62 -20.01 6.13
C LEU A 375 -4.62 -19.22 4.83
N THR A 376 -4.68 -19.90 3.70
CA THR A 376 -4.74 -19.27 2.36
C THR A 376 -5.98 -18.40 2.24
N GLY A 377 -7.13 -18.88 2.72
CA GLY A 377 -8.38 -18.11 2.75
C GLY A 377 -8.28 -16.86 3.64
N LEU A 378 -7.78 -17.01 4.87
CA LEU A 378 -7.59 -15.91 5.83
C LEU A 378 -6.71 -14.80 5.24
N LEU A 379 -5.54 -15.15 4.71
CA LEU A 379 -4.61 -14.20 4.10
C LEU A 379 -5.19 -13.56 2.82
N SER A 380 -5.96 -14.30 2.03
CA SER A 380 -6.62 -13.77 0.83
C SER A 380 -7.70 -12.76 1.19
N GLY A 381 -8.47 -13.03 2.25
CA GLY A 381 -9.44 -12.07 2.78
C GLY A 381 -8.76 -10.82 3.36
N SER A 382 -7.60 -10.98 4.01
CA SER A 382 -6.79 -9.84 4.46
C SER A 382 -6.28 -8.98 3.29
N ALA A 383 -5.95 -9.59 2.14
CA ALA A 383 -5.61 -8.84 0.93
C ALA A 383 -6.78 -7.95 0.46
N MET A 384 -8.00 -8.49 0.44
CA MET A 384 -9.21 -7.72 0.14
C MET A 384 -9.52 -6.68 1.22
N ALA A 385 -9.19 -6.97 2.48
CA ALA A 385 -9.38 -6.05 3.61
C ALA A 385 -8.37 -4.90 3.63
N SER A 386 -7.21 -5.04 2.97
CA SER A 386 -6.32 -3.92 2.67
C SER A 386 -6.87 -3.03 1.55
N LYS A 387 -7.50 -3.64 0.53
CA LYS A 387 -8.06 -2.91 -0.62
C LYS A 387 -9.00 -3.79 -1.42
N TYR A 388 -10.14 -3.24 -1.88
CA TYR A 388 -11.09 -3.98 -2.71
C TYR A 388 -10.46 -4.73 -3.92
N PRO A 389 -9.51 -4.17 -4.68
CA PRO A 389 -8.84 -4.91 -5.76
C PRO A 389 -8.19 -6.22 -5.34
N GLY A 390 -7.91 -6.44 -4.05
CA GLY A 390 -7.48 -7.73 -3.50
C GLY A 390 -8.44 -8.89 -3.81
N VAL A 391 -9.73 -8.62 -4.03
CA VAL A 391 -10.67 -9.64 -4.50
C VAL A 391 -10.30 -10.17 -5.89
N LEU A 392 -9.91 -9.25 -6.78
CA LEU A 392 -9.54 -9.56 -8.17
C LEU A 392 -8.12 -10.09 -8.24
N SER A 393 -7.17 -9.49 -7.53
CA SER A 393 -5.76 -9.86 -7.60
C SER A 393 -5.42 -11.09 -6.78
N VAL A 394 -6.18 -11.43 -5.73
CA VAL A 394 -5.82 -12.52 -4.80
C VAL A 394 -6.97 -13.52 -4.62
N VAL A 395 -8.12 -13.10 -4.08
CA VAL A 395 -9.18 -14.03 -3.64
C VAL A 395 -9.67 -14.93 -4.78
N ILE A 396 -10.10 -14.33 -5.89
CA ILE A 396 -10.63 -15.06 -7.04
C ILE A 396 -9.57 -15.95 -7.71
N PRO A 397 -8.41 -15.44 -8.16
CA PRO A 397 -7.45 -16.26 -8.90
C PRO A 397 -6.87 -17.40 -8.05
N LEU A 398 -6.57 -17.15 -6.76
CA LEU A 398 -6.02 -18.20 -5.89
C LEU A 398 -7.09 -19.23 -5.50
N GLY A 399 -8.33 -18.79 -5.24
CA GLY A 399 -9.46 -19.70 -5.00
C GLY A 399 -9.75 -20.59 -6.21
N LEU A 400 -9.83 -20.03 -7.42
CA LEU A 400 -10.02 -20.80 -8.65
C LEU A 400 -8.86 -21.75 -8.93
N THR A 401 -7.62 -21.33 -8.66
CA THR A 401 -6.45 -22.19 -8.80
C THR A 401 -6.51 -23.37 -7.83
N LEU A 402 -6.85 -23.15 -6.56
CA LEU A 402 -7.04 -24.21 -5.57
C LEU A 402 -8.08 -25.24 -6.04
N LEU A 403 -9.26 -24.76 -6.46
CA LEU A 403 -10.35 -25.62 -6.92
C LEU A 403 -9.98 -26.37 -8.19
N GLY A 404 -9.33 -25.70 -9.15
CA GLY A 404 -8.86 -26.30 -10.40
C GLY A 404 -7.81 -27.39 -10.19
N PHE A 405 -6.83 -27.17 -9.31
CA PHE A 405 -5.84 -28.18 -8.95
C PHE A 405 -6.46 -29.35 -8.18
N SER A 406 -7.35 -29.07 -7.21
CA SER A 406 -8.12 -30.10 -6.51
C SER A 406 -8.88 -30.98 -7.49
N TRP A 407 -9.61 -30.35 -8.40
CA TRP A 407 -10.40 -31.04 -9.40
C TRP A 407 -9.55 -31.89 -10.34
N PHE A 408 -8.53 -31.28 -10.96
CA PHE A 408 -7.69 -31.95 -11.94
C PHE A 408 -6.91 -33.12 -11.34
N LEU A 409 -6.38 -32.96 -10.13
CA LEU A 409 -5.64 -34.03 -9.45
C LEU A 409 -6.57 -35.18 -9.06
N LEU A 410 -7.82 -34.93 -8.68
CA LEU A 410 -8.73 -35.97 -8.17
C LEU A 410 -9.75 -36.49 -9.18
N ARG A 411 -9.74 -35.99 -10.42
CA ARG A 411 -10.73 -36.29 -11.49
C ARG A 411 -10.97 -37.77 -11.78
N GLU A 412 -10.02 -38.64 -11.46
CA GLU A 412 -10.12 -40.09 -11.63
C GLU A 412 -11.23 -40.70 -10.75
N ASN A 413 -11.46 -40.13 -9.55
CA ASN A 413 -12.56 -40.51 -8.65
C ASN A 413 -13.53 -39.35 -8.48
N LYS A 414 -14.62 -39.36 -9.27
CA LYS A 414 -15.60 -38.25 -9.32
C LYS A 414 -16.21 -37.90 -7.95
N ALA A 415 -16.54 -38.89 -7.13
CA ALA A 415 -17.17 -38.66 -5.83
C ALA A 415 -16.19 -38.01 -4.84
N LEU A 416 -14.96 -38.53 -4.78
CA LEU A 416 -13.90 -37.96 -3.94
C LEU A 416 -13.51 -36.55 -4.38
N CYS A 417 -13.42 -36.34 -5.70
CA CYS A 417 -13.14 -35.05 -6.33
C CYS A 417 -14.15 -33.99 -5.89
N TRP A 418 -15.45 -34.23 -6.13
CA TRP A 418 -16.52 -33.30 -5.74
C TRP A 418 -16.53 -32.99 -4.25
N SER A 419 -16.50 -34.03 -3.40
CA SER A 419 -16.49 -33.85 -1.95
C SER A 419 -15.29 -33.02 -1.48
N THR A 420 -14.09 -33.33 -1.98
CA THR A 420 -12.87 -32.64 -1.57
C THR A 420 -12.83 -31.20 -2.08
N THR A 421 -13.10 -30.99 -3.37
CA THR A 421 -13.07 -29.66 -3.97
C THR A 421 -14.08 -28.71 -3.31
N LEU A 422 -15.31 -29.19 -3.03
CA LEU A 422 -16.32 -28.40 -2.31
C LEU A 422 -15.85 -28.06 -0.89
N LYS A 423 -15.33 -29.05 -0.15
CA LYS A 423 -14.81 -28.86 1.21
C LYS A 423 -13.68 -27.83 1.27
N LEU A 424 -12.73 -27.90 0.34
CA LEU A 424 -11.64 -26.93 0.24
C LEU A 424 -12.17 -25.53 -0.14
N GLY A 425 -13.13 -25.45 -1.05
CA GLY A 425 -13.80 -24.20 -1.42
C GLY A 425 -14.50 -23.54 -0.22
N VAL A 426 -15.26 -24.32 0.56
CA VAL A 426 -15.92 -23.83 1.77
C VAL A 426 -14.90 -23.33 2.80
N VAL A 427 -13.83 -24.07 3.06
CA VAL A 427 -12.84 -23.64 4.07
C VAL A 427 -12.02 -22.44 3.62
N PHE A 428 -11.69 -22.35 2.33
CA PHE A 428 -11.09 -21.14 1.78
C PHE A 428 -12.03 -19.94 1.95
N ALA A 429 -13.31 -20.08 1.56
CA ALA A 429 -14.31 -19.01 1.67
C ALA A 429 -14.56 -18.58 3.13
N VAL A 430 -14.64 -19.53 4.06
CA VAL A 430 -14.75 -19.25 5.50
C VAL A 430 -13.54 -18.47 5.99
N GLY A 431 -12.32 -18.89 5.62
CA GLY A 431 -11.10 -18.15 5.93
C GLY A 431 -11.16 -16.71 5.42
N THR A 432 -11.54 -16.52 4.16
CA THR A 432 -11.69 -15.19 3.57
C THR A 432 -12.70 -14.35 4.34
N LEU A 433 -13.91 -14.87 4.58
CA LEU A 433 -14.98 -14.15 5.27
C LEU A 433 -14.65 -13.81 6.72
N ILE A 434 -13.79 -14.57 7.42
CA ILE A 434 -13.36 -14.20 8.77
C ILE A 434 -12.60 -12.87 8.78
N THR A 435 -11.79 -12.60 7.74
CA THR A 435 -10.94 -11.41 7.70
C THR A 435 -11.56 -10.22 6.98
N ILE A 436 -12.33 -10.43 5.89
CA ILE A 436 -13.05 -9.33 5.22
C ILE A 436 -14.48 -9.11 5.74
N GLY A 437 -15.14 -10.16 6.23
CA GLY A 437 -16.56 -10.12 6.60
C GLY A 437 -16.94 -9.05 7.62
N PRO A 438 -16.14 -8.78 8.67
CA PRO A 438 -16.44 -7.70 9.61
C PRO A 438 -16.56 -6.32 8.95
N TRP A 439 -15.75 -6.02 7.93
CA TRP A 439 -15.85 -4.79 7.14
C TRP A 439 -17.11 -4.75 6.28
N LEU A 440 -17.41 -5.86 5.59
CA LEU A 440 -18.61 -5.95 4.76
C LEU A 440 -19.88 -5.80 5.61
N LEU A 441 -19.86 -6.35 6.82
CA LEU A 441 -20.96 -6.22 7.77
C LEU A 441 -21.09 -4.78 8.27
N LYS A 442 -19.99 -4.12 8.64
CA LYS A 442 -19.98 -2.69 8.99
C LYS A 442 -20.65 -1.87 7.88
N ASN A 443 -20.18 -2.02 6.65
CA ASN A 443 -20.70 -1.26 5.52
C ASN A 443 -22.18 -1.57 5.22
N LEU A 444 -22.58 -2.84 5.33
CA LEU A 444 -23.98 -3.24 5.20
C LEU A 444 -24.87 -2.55 6.24
N VAL A 445 -24.43 -2.47 7.49
CA VAL A 445 -25.18 -1.84 8.59
C VAL A 445 -25.23 -0.32 8.42
N GLU A 446 -24.11 0.31 8.07
CA GLU A 446 -24.01 1.76 7.99
C GLU A 446 -24.68 2.34 6.73
N THR A 447 -24.52 1.66 5.59
CA THR A 447 -24.87 2.21 4.27
C THR A 447 -25.93 1.40 3.53
N GLY A 448 -26.26 0.19 3.99
CA GLY A 448 -27.07 -0.77 3.24
C GLY A 448 -26.31 -1.52 2.13
N ASN A 449 -25.05 -1.16 1.85
CA ASN A 449 -24.22 -1.76 0.81
C ASN A 449 -22.96 -2.39 1.41
N PRO A 450 -22.76 -3.73 1.33
CA PRO A 450 -21.62 -4.40 1.95
C PRO A 450 -20.27 -4.04 1.30
N VAL A 451 -20.27 -3.55 0.06
CA VAL A 451 -19.07 -3.17 -0.69
C VAL A 451 -19.08 -1.69 -1.07
N TYR A 452 -19.72 -0.85 -0.25
CA TYR A 452 -19.86 0.59 -0.48
C TYR A 452 -18.52 1.26 -0.85
N PRO A 453 -18.50 2.19 -1.83
CA PRO A 453 -19.59 2.64 -2.71
C PRO A 453 -19.73 1.81 -4.01
N LEU A 454 -19.09 0.64 -4.10
CA LEU A 454 -19.11 -0.20 -5.30
C LEU A 454 -20.44 -0.96 -5.42
N LEU A 455 -20.71 -1.50 -6.62
CA LEU A 455 -21.93 -2.28 -6.93
C LEU A 455 -23.24 -1.59 -6.54
N TYR A 456 -23.29 -0.26 -6.66
CA TYR A 456 -24.48 0.55 -6.37
C TYR A 456 -25.76 0.05 -7.06
N SER A 457 -25.68 -0.43 -8.31
CA SER A 457 -26.85 -0.94 -9.04
C SER A 457 -27.47 -2.22 -8.44
N VAL A 458 -26.75 -2.89 -7.52
CA VAL A 458 -27.20 -4.11 -6.84
C VAL A 458 -27.69 -3.79 -5.42
N PHE A 459 -26.94 -3.01 -4.67
CA PHE A 459 -27.19 -2.78 -3.23
C PHE A 459 -27.69 -1.37 -2.88
N GLY A 460 -27.58 -0.40 -3.79
CA GLY A 460 -27.80 1.01 -3.48
C GLY A 460 -26.71 1.57 -2.55
N GLY A 461 -27.10 2.50 -1.70
CA GLY A 461 -26.28 3.12 -0.66
C GLY A 461 -26.99 4.33 -0.04
N ARG A 462 -26.90 4.49 1.28
CA ARG A 462 -27.63 5.53 2.06
C ARG A 462 -27.46 6.96 1.50
N ASP A 463 -26.26 7.31 1.05
CA ASP A 463 -25.91 8.68 0.61
C ASP A 463 -25.34 8.72 -0.83
N LEU A 464 -25.43 7.62 -1.56
CA LEU A 464 -24.92 7.54 -2.93
C LEU A 464 -26.08 7.74 -3.92
N THR A 465 -26.23 8.96 -4.43
CA THR A 465 -27.22 9.23 -5.48
C THR A 465 -26.78 8.65 -6.84
N GLU A 466 -27.68 8.51 -7.81
CA GLU A 466 -27.31 8.07 -9.17
C GLU A 466 -26.28 9.02 -9.81
N ALA A 467 -26.39 10.33 -9.55
CA ALA A 467 -25.44 11.32 -10.01
C ALA A 467 -24.04 11.13 -9.39
N LEU A 468 -23.96 10.90 -8.08
CA LEU A 468 -22.71 10.60 -7.39
C LEU A 468 -22.11 9.27 -7.84
N ASN A 469 -22.91 8.23 -8.04
CA ASN A 469 -22.46 6.96 -8.61
C ASN A 469 -21.93 7.12 -10.04
N ALA A 470 -22.57 7.94 -10.88
CA ALA A 470 -22.08 8.25 -12.22
C ALA A 470 -20.75 9.00 -12.15
N LYS A 471 -20.62 9.99 -11.27
CA LYS A 471 -19.37 10.70 -10.99
C LYS A 471 -18.25 9.74 -10.55
N TRP A 472 -18.56 8.86 -9.59
CA TRP A 472 -17.65 7.82 -9.11
C TRP A 472 -17.16 6.91 -10.24
N LYS A 473 -18.08 6.38 -11.06
CA LYS A 473 -17.75 5.51 -12.21
C LYS A 473 -16.91 6.23 -13.25
N ASN A 474 -17.15 7.51 -13.51
CA ASN A 474 -16.34 8.29 -14.45
C ASN A 474 -14.91 8.51 -13.92
N GLY A 475 -14.77 8.77 -12.61
CA GLY A 475 -13.46 8.97 -11.98
C GLY A 475 -12.64 7.69 -11.79
N HIS A 476 -13.32 6.55 -11.56
CA HIS A 476 -12.67 5.28 -11.19
C HIS A 476 -12.82 4.15 -12.22
N GLY A 477 -13.46 4.44 -13.37
CA GLY A 477 -13.78 3.48 -14.40
C GLY A 477 -12.61 3.12 -15.33
N MET A 478 -12.88 2.19 -16.24
CA MET A 478 -11.91 1.72 -17.23
C MET A 478 -11.46 2.86 -18.15
N ARG A 479 -10.15 2.96 -18.38
CA ARG A 479 -9.55 3.93 -19.32
C ARG A 479 -9.56 3.38 -20.76
N PRO A 480 -9.31 4.19 -21.81
CA PRO A 480 -9.32 3.74 -23.20
C PRO A 480 -8.44 2.52 -23.47
N ILE A 481 -8.96 1.59 -24.27
CA ILE A 481 -8.30 0.35 -24.67
C ILE A 481 -7.84 0.47 -26.12
N GLY A 482 -6.56 0.25 -26.36
CA GLY A 482 -5.96 0.25 -27.68
C GLY A 482 -4.53 -0.31 -27.66
N LEU A 483 -3.97 -0.56 -28.84
CA LEU A 483 -2.61 -1.11 -28.98
C LEU A 483 -1.54 -0.14 -28.46
N HIS A 484 -1.76 1.16 -28.62
CA HIS A 484 -0.88 2.20 -28.11
C HIS A 484 -0.89 2.21 -26.58
N GLU A 485 -2.06 2.29 -25.96
CA GLU A 485 -2.25 2.30 -24.51
C GLU A 485 -1.76 1.00 -23.88
N PHE A 486 -1.92 -0.13 -24.56
CA PHE A 486 -1.36 -1.41 -24.13
C PHE A 486 0.16 -1.36 -24.12
N LYS A 487 0.79 -0.87 -25.20
CA LYS A 487 2.24 -0.72 -25.30
C LYS A 487 2.77 0.20 -24.20
N ASP A 488 2.14 1.35 -23.98
CA ASP A 488 2.54 2.31 -22.95
C ASP A 488 2.43 1.70 -21.55
N SER A 489 1.31 1.02 -21.26
CA SER A 489 1.09 0.36 -19.97
C SER A 489 2.09 -0.78 -19.74
N LEU A 490 2.42 -1.54 -20.77
CA LEU A 490 3.42 -2.61 -20.71
C LEU A 490 4.82 -2.03 -20.48
N LEU A 491 5.16 -0.94 -21.17
CA LEU A 491 6.43 -0.25 -20.99
C LEU A 491 6.53 0.40 -19.60
N ASP A 492 5.46 0.96 -19.06
CA ASP A 492 5.43 1.53 -17.71
C ASP A 492 5.75 0.47 -16.65
N VAL A 493 5.02 -0.66 -16.69
CA VAL A 493 5.22 -1.77 -15.75
C VAL A 493 6.62 -2.37 -15.85
N THR A 494 7.20 -2.45 -17.05
CA THR A 494 8.45 -3.18 -17.27
C THR A 494 9.71 -2.33 -17.30
N MET A 495 9.61 -1.04 -17.62
CA MET A 495 10.79 -0.23 -17.97
C MET A 495 10.68 1.28 -17.73
N THR A 496 9.57 1.97 -18.01
CA THR A 496 9.53 3.44 -18.04
C THR A 496 9.14 4.07 -16.69
N SER A 497 8.51 3.31 -15.79
CA SER A 497 8.11 3.83 -14.48
C SER A 497 9.30 4.41 -13.70
N ASP A 498 9.11 5.54 -13.03
CA ASP A 498 10.18 6.28 -12.35
C ASP A 498 10.89 5.43 -11.28
N TRP A 499 10.16 4.49 -10.69
CA TRP A 499 10.59 3.73 -9.53
C TRP A 499 10.80 2.24 -9.80
N ILE A 500 10.76 1.78 -11.07
CA ILE A 500 11.01 0.37 -11.42
C ILE A 500 12.52 0.09 -11.50
N SER A 501 12.98 -0.95 -10.81
CA SER A 501 14.35 -1.43 -10.95
C SER A 501 14.55 -2.22 -12.26
N PRO A 502 15.65 -2.01 -13.00
CA PRO A 502 15.93 -2.81 -14.19
C PRO A 502 16.12 -4.30 -13.85
N LEU A 503 16.49 -4.63 -12.61
CA LEU A 503 16.74 -6.02 -12.19
C LEU A 503 15.50 -6.92 -12.28
N LEU A 504 14.30 -6.34 -12.13
CA LEU A 504 13.05 -7.11 -12.11
C LEU A 504 12.77 -7.76 -13.46
N PHE A 505 12.42 -6.95 -14.47
CA PHE A 505 12.03 -7.47 -15.79
C PHE A 505 13.21 -7.79 -16.70
N CYS A 506 14.45 -7.43 -16.34
CA CYS A 506 15.63 -7.96 -17.01
C CYS A 506 15.89 -9.42 -16.64
N LEU A 507 15.87 -9.76 -15.35
CA LEU A 507 16.22 -11.09 -14.87
C LEU A 507 15.04 -12.07 -14.88
N ALA A 508 13.81 -11.61 -14.64
CA ALA A 508 12.64 -12.49 -14.57
C ALA A 508 12.43 -13.37 -15.82
N PRO A 509 12.55 -12.87 -17.07
CA PRO A 509 12.40 -13.70 -18.27
C PRO A 509 13.42 -14.84 -18.35
N LEU A 510 14.63 -14.63 -17.79
CA LEU A 510 15.68 -15.65 -17.76
C LEU A 510 15.36 -16.81 -16.83
N ALA A 511 14.32 -16.71 -15.99
CA ALA A 511 13.80 -17.83 -15.21
C ALA A 511 13.43 -19.03 -16.09
N PHE A 512 12.99 -18.81 -17.34
CA PHE A 512 12.68 -19.88 -18.28
C PHE A 512 13.90 -20.74 -18.69
N LEU A 513 15.11 -20.22 -18.51
CA LEU A 513 16.34 -20.98 -18.72
C LEU A 513 16.60 -21.98 -17.58
N ASN A 514 15.97 -21.77 -16.41
CA ASN A 514 16.05 -22.72 -15.32
C ASN A 514 15.15 -23.94 -15.59
N ARG A 515 15.76 -25.13 -15.65
CA ARG A 515 15.04 -26.39 -15.93
C ARG A 515 14.38 -27.01 -14.68
N GLN A 516 14.70 -26.55 -13.47
CA GLN A 516 14.07 -27.04 -12.24
C GLN A 516 12.68 -26.44 -12.07
N HIS A 517 11.71 -27.24 -11.61
CA HIS A 517 10.36 -26.79 -11.27
C HIS A 517 9.66 -25.93 -12.35
N ARG A 518 9.91 -26.17 -13.65
CA ARG A 518 9.39 -25.35 -14.77
C ARG A 518 7.89 -25.08 -14.73
N ARG A 519 7.09 -26.05 -14.24
CA ARG A 519 5.64 -25.88 -14.07
C ARG A 519 5.32 -24.72 -13.12
N LEU A 520 6.04 -24.60 -12.01
CA LEU A 520 5.88 -23.49 -11.07
C LEU A 520 6.23 -22.16 -11.76
N ILE A 521 7.33 -22.09 -12.51
CA ILE A 521 7.73 -20.90 -13.28
C ILE A 521 6.62 -20.47 -14.25
N TYR A 522 6.02 -21.41 -14.99
CA TYR A 522 4.89 -21.12 -15.87
C TYR A 522 3.68 -20.58 -15.11
N TRP A 523 3.32 -21.18 -13.98
CA TRP A 523 2.20 -20.70 -13.17
C TRP A 523 2.44 -19.30 -12.58
N LEU A 524 3.67 -18.99 -12.15
CA LEU A 524 4.02 -17.65 -11.67
C LEU A 524 3.90 -16.61 -12.79
N TRP A 525 4.33 -16.93 -14.02
CA TRP A 525 4.15 -16.04 -15.18
C TRP A 525 2.69 -15.90 -15.62
N ILE A 526 1.91 -16.98 -15.58
CA ILE A 526 0.45 -16.92 -15.82
C ILE A 526 -0.20 -16.00 -14.79
N TYR A 527 0.22 -16.09 -13.52
CA TYR A 527 -0.29 -15.22 -12.49
C TYR A 527 0.08 -13.75 -12.70
N ILE A 528 1.34 -13.44 -13.09
CA ILE A 528 1.73 -12.08 -13.49
C ILE A 528 0.90 -11.58 -14.67
N GLY A 529 0.69 -12.40 -15.70
CA GLY A 529 -0.17 -12.06 -16.83
C GLY A 529 -1.59 -11.74 -16.37
N PHE A 530 -2.16 -12.58 -15.52
CA PHE A 530 -3.49 -12.35 -14.94
C PHE A 530 -3.54 -11.03 -14.14
N LEU A 531 -2.53 -10.74 -13.31
CA LEU A 531 -2.46 -9.49 -12.55
C LEU A 531 -2.39 -8.28 -13.49
N PHE A 532 -1.53 -8.33 -14.52
CA PHE A 532 -1.39 -7.26 -15.50
C PHE A 532 -2.71 -7.01 -16.24
N PHE A 533 -3.35 -8.05 -16.75
CA PHE A 533 -4.63 -7.90 -17.46
C PHE A 533 -5.76 -7.46 -16.52
N SER A 534 -5.79 -7.93 -15.27
CA SER A 534 -6.77 -7.47 -14.28
C SER A 534 -6.61 -5.98 -13.99
N TRP A 535 -5.38 -5.51 -13.77
CA TRP A 535 -5.08 -4.09 -13.62
C TRP A 535 -5.47 -3.30 -14.87
N TRP A 536 -5.12 -3.79 -16.06
CA TRP A 536 -5.33 -3.08 -17.31
C TRP A 536 -6.81 -2.98 -17.75
N PHE A 537 -7.58 -4.05 -17.56
CA PHE A 537 -9.00 -4.10 -17.97
C PHE A 537 -9.96 -3.62 -16.87
N LEU A 538 -9.64 -3.84 -15.60
CA LEU A 538 -10.61 -3.70 -14.50
C LEU A 538 -10.31 -2.53 -13.56
N THR A 539 -9.32 -1.69 -13.88
CA THR A 539 -8.98 -0.51 -13.09
C THR A 539 -8.79 0.73 -13.96
N HIS A 540 -8.73 1.90 -13.34
CA HIS A 540 -8.44 3.17 -14.00
C HIS A 540 -6.93 3.41 -14.24
N ARG A 541 -6.10 2.35 -14.11
CA ARG A 541 -4.67 2.29 -14.47
C ARG A 541 -3.78 3.33 -13.78
N ILE A 542 -3.98 3.58 -12.48
CA ILE A 542 -2.99 4.30 -11.66
C ILE A 542 -1.72 3.44 -11.52
N ASP A 543 -0.55 4.06 -11.67
CA ASP A 543 0.78 3.42 -11.62
C ASP A 543 0.96 2.53 -10.39
N ARG A 544 0.64 3.02 -9.19
CA ARG A 544 0.86 2.22 -7.97
C ARG A 544 0.00 0.95 -7.88
N PHE A 545 -1.06 0.81 -8.67
CA PHE A 545 -1.98 -0.34 -8.56
C PHE A 545 -1.40 -1.64 -9.14
N TRP A 546 -0.32 -1.57 -9.94
CA TRP A 546 0.36 -2.76 -10.45
C TRP A 546 1.51 -3.26 -9.53
N VAL A 547 1.92 -2.46 -8.54
CA VAL A 547 2.95 -2.81 -7.54
C VAL A 547 2.78 -4.20 -6.90
N PRO A 548 1.56 -4.73 -6.64
CA PRO A 548 1.39 -6.09 -6.12
C PRO A 548 1.95 -7.21 -7.01
N MET A 549 2.33 -6.94 -8.26
CA MET A 549 3.05 -7.89 -9.13
C MET A 549 4.52 -8.09 -8.71
N LEU A 550 5.13 -7.07 -8.10
CA LEU A 550 6.57 -7.01 -7.83
C LEU A 550 7.11 -8.19 -7.02
N PRO A 551 6.43 -8.70 -5.96
CA PRO A 551 6.94 -9.83 -5.21
C PRO A 551 7.09 -11.10 -6.06
N VAL A 552 6.16 -11.34 -6.98
CA VAL A 552 6.19 -12.51 -7.88
C VAL A 552 7.28 -12.35 -8.94
N VAL A 553 7.42 -11.13 -9.50
CA VAL A 553 8.49 -10.81 -10.45
C VAL A 553 9.87 -10.93 -9.79
N ALA A 554 10.02 -10.52 -8.53
CA ALA A 554 11.27 -10.64 -7.79
C ALA A 554 11.68 -12.11 -7.55
N ILE A 555 10.71 -13.00 -7.25
CA ILE A 555 10.96 -14.46 -7.18
C ILE A 555 11.50 -14.95 -8.52
N LEU A 556 10.86 -14.60 -9.63
CA LEU A 556 11.31 -14.97 -10.98
C LEU A 556 12.69 -14.38 -11.31
N ALA A 557 12.96 -13.14 -10.90
CA ALA A 557 14.26 -12.50 -11.08
C ALA A 557 15.37 -13.26 -10.34
N GLY A 558 15.14 -13.71 -9.10
CA GLY A 558 16.10 -14.55 -8.37
C GLY A 558 16.33 -15.91 -9.03
N ILE A 559 15.28 -16.53 -9.57
CA ILE A 559 15.39 -17.78 -10.36
C ILE A 559 16.20 -17.54 -11.64
N GLY A 560 15.91 -16.44 -12.34
CA GLY A 560 16.59 -16.03 -13.57
C GLY A 560 18.01 -15.51 -13.35
N ALA A 561 18.38 -15.11 -12.13
CA ALA A 561 19.77 -14.81 -11.78
C ALA A 561 20.62 -16.07 -11.56
N THR A 562 19.98 -17.19 -11.19
CA THR A 562 20.65 -18.41 -10.73
C THR A 562 20.55 -19.60 -11.70
N TRP A 563 20.09 -19.36 -12.94
CA TRP A 563 19.93 -20.43 -13.94
C TRP A 563 21.24 -21.11 -14.37
N SER A 564 22.37 -20.40 -14.35
CA SER A 564 23.70 -20.91 -14.72
C SER A 564 24.72 -20.74 -13.59
N SER A 565 25.60 -21.72 -13.42
CA SER A 565 26.72 -21.70 -12.46
C SER A 565 28.03 -21.18 -13.06
N LYS A 566 28.08 -20.87 -14.36
CA LYS A 566 29.31 -20.41 -15.03
C LYS A 566 29.80 -19.09 -14.47
N LEU A 567 31.12 -18.98 -14.29
CA LEU A 567 31.76 -17.79 -13.75
C LEU A 567 31.42 -16.53 -14.56
N LEU A 568 31.43 -16.62 -15.89
CA LEU A 568 31.10 -15.50 -16.78
C LEU A 568 29.69 -14.94 -16.52
N TRP A 569 28.69 -15.81 -16.37
CA TRP A 569 27.32 -15.39 -16.01
C TRP A 569 27.27 -14.77 -14.62
N ARG A 570 27.85 -15.44 -13.63
CA ARG A 570 27.85 -14.98 -12.23
C ARG A 570 28.50 -13.61 -12.10
N SER A 571 29.61 -13.37 -12.78
CA SER A 571 30.28 -12.07 -12.81
C SER A 571 29.40 -11.01 -13.48
N GLY A 572 28.81 -11.33 -14.64
CA GLY A 572 27.91 -10.41 -15.35
C GLY A 572 26.69 -9.99 -14.51
N VAL A 573 26.00 -10.94 -13.89
CA VAL A 573 24.87 -10.65 -12.99
C VAL A 573 25.33 -9.89 -11.75
N THR A 574 26.48 -10.21 -11.18
CA THR A 574 27.00 -9.49 -10.01
C THR A 574 27.25 -8.02 -10.34
N VAL A 575 27.89 -7.73 -11.48
CA VAL A 575 28.11 -6.36 -11.95
C VAL A 575 26.79 -5.64 -12.19
N ALA A 576 25.83 -6.29 -12.86
CA ALA A 576 24.52 -5.69 -13.12
C ALA A 576 23.73 -5.41 -11.82
N VAL A 577 23.77 -6.32 -10.84
CA VAL A 577 23.15 -6.12 -9.52
C VAL A 577 23.83 -4.96 -8.79
N LEU A 578 25.16 -4.93 -8.71
CA LEU A 578 25.88 -3.84 -8.03
C LEU A 578 25.57 -2.47 -8.65
N PHE A 579 25.65 -2.38 -9.98
CA PHE A 579 25.33 -1.16 -10.71
C PHE A 579 23.88 -0.71 -10.48
N ALA A 580 22.91 -1.61 -10.64
CA ALA A 580 21.51 -1.29 -10.43
C ALA A 580 21.19 -0.90 -8.99
N VAL A 581 21.80 -1.56 -8.00
CA VAL A 581 21.61 -1.22 -6.58
C VAL A 581 22.16 0.18 -6.29
N MET A 582 23.36 0.52 -6.78
CA MET A 582 23.91 1.87 -6.59
C MET A 582 23.06 2.93 -7.30
N PHE A 583 22.60 2.65 -8.52
CA PHE A 583 21.70 3.53 -9.27
C PHE A 583 20.37 3.75 -8.53
N ASN A 584 19.73 2.67 -8.07
CA ASN A 584 18.47 2.75 -7.32
C ASN A 584 18.64 3.47 -5.98
N LEU A 585 19.82 3.35 -5.35
CA LEU A 585 20.10 4.05 -4.09
C LEU A 585 20.08 5.56 -4.32
N CYS A 586 20.67 6.06 -5.42
CA CYS A 586 20.61 7.46 -5.81
C CYS A 586 19.16 7.96 -5.98
N ILE A 587 18.28 7.15 -6.57
CA ILE A 587 16.85 7.49 -6.69
C ILE A 587 16.20 7.54 -5.30
N VAL A 588 16.41 6.51 -4.47
CA VAL A 588 15.76 6.38 -3.15
C VAL A 588 16.18 7.47 -2.18
N THR A 589 17.44 7.91 -2.24
CA THR A 589 17.98 8.92 -1.32
C THR A 589 17.92 10.35 -1.86
N SER A 590 17.35 10.57 -3.04
CA SER A 590 17.06 11.90 -3.58
C SER A 590 15.56 12.22 -3.49
N GLY A 591 15.18 13.45 -3.84
CA GLY A 591 13.77 13.86 -3.92
C GLY A 591 12.94 13.03 -4.91
N LEU A 592 13.57 12.31 -5.83
CA LEU A 592 12.90 11.38 -6.75
C LEU A 592 12.23 10.20 -6.01
N GLY A 593 12.82 9.74 -4.90
CA GLY A 593 12.27 8.66 -4.07
C GLY A 593 11.11 9.11 -3.17
N GLY A 594 10.94 10.41 -2.96
CA GLY A 594 10.03 11.02 -1.98
C GLY A 594 10.79 11.82 -0.93
N ASN A 595 10.10 12.22 0.14
CA ASN A 595 10.73 12.99 1.22
C ASN A 595 11.87 12.18 1.87
N ASN A 596 13.09 12.69 1.74
CA ASN A 596 14.35 12.09 2.18
C ASN A 596 15.00 12.87 3.34
N ALA A 597 14.28 13.82 3.97
CA ALA A 597 14.75 14.63 5.11
C ALA A 597 14.72 13.83 6.43
N TYR A 598 15.36 12.65 6.41
CA TYR A 598 15.21 11.57 7.39
C TYR A 598 15.39 11.98 8.86
N LEU A 599 16.33 12.90 9.10
CA LEU A 599 16.81 13.27 10.42
C LEU A 599 16.50 14.71 10.78
N ASP A 600 15.52 15.32 10.12
CA ASP A 600 15.01 16.64 10.50
C ASP A 600 14.46 16.62 11.92
N ASP A 601 14.62 17.76 12.60
CA ASP A 601 13.82 18.07 13.78
C ASP A 601 12.34 17.85 13.44
N PHE A 602 11.67 17.08 14.28
CA PHE A 602 10.33 16.61 13.99
C PHE A 602 9.29 17.73 13.97
N ALA A 603 9.47 18.76 14.82
CA ALA A 603 8.58 19.91 14.84
C ALA A 603 8.77 20.79 13.59
N TYR A 604 10.03 20.99 13.18
CA TYR A 604 10.33 21.62 11.90
C TYR A 604 9.72 20.84 10.73
N ALA A 605 9.92 19.52 10.66
CA ALA A 605 9.39 18.68 9.60
C ALA A 605 7.85 18.71 9.52
N ARG A 606 7.15 18.70 10.66
CA ARG A 606 5.69 18.87 10.72
C ARG A 606 5.26 20.20 10.13
N LYS A 607 5.89 21.30 10.56
CA LYS A 607 5.55 22.64 10.07
C LYS A 607 5.87 22.81 8.59
N PHE A 608 7.01 22.29 8.13
CA PHE A 608 7.42 22.34 6.73
C PHE A 608 6.41 21.60 5.83
N THR A 609 6.08 20.35 6.18
CA THR A 609 5.11 19.55 5.41
C THR A 609 3.69 20.12 5.46
N GLY A 610 3.28 20.69 6.60
CA GLY A 610 2.02 21.43 6.73
C GLY A 610 1.94 22.61 5.76
N ASN A 611 2.95 23.49 5.77
CA ASN A 611 3.03 24.63 4.85
C ASN A 611 3.12 24.23 3.38
N LEU A 612 3.80 23.11 3.07
CA LEU A 612 3.92 22.61 1.71
C LEU A 612 2.58 22.09 1.16
N THR A 613 1.77 21.46 2.01
CA THR A 613 0.59 20.70 1.57
C THR A 613 -0.72 21.44 1.73
N ALA A 614 -0.84 22.30 2.75
CA ALA A 614 -2.05 23.05 3.09
C ALA A 614 -1.69 24.31 3.93
N PRO A 615 -1.05 25.33 3.33
CA PRO A 615 -0.60 26.52 4.06
C PRO A 615 -1.74 27.29 4.73
N GLU A 616 -2.95 27.26 4.18
CA GLU A 616 -4.12 27.90 4.80
C GLU A 616 -4.58 27.21 6.09
N ILE A 617 -4.43 25.89 6.17
CA ILE A 617 -4.73 25.15 7.40
C ILE A 617 -3.70 25.52 8.47
N GLU A 618 -2.43 25.65 8.09
CA GLU A 618 -1.37 26.09 9.01
C GLU A 618 -1.60 27.54 9.50
N LEU A 619 -2.07 28.43 8.61
CA LEU A 619 -2.47 29.78 8.99
C LEU A 619 -3.64 29.76 10.00
N LEU A 620 -4.65 28.92 9.78
CA LEU A 620 -5.78 28.75 10.72
C LEU A 620 -5.35 28.12 12.05
N ASN A 621 -4.44 27.15 12.04
CA ASN A 621 -3.88 26.56 13.27
C ASN A 621 -3.19 27.64 14.13
N GLN A 622 -2.50 28.59 13.51
CA GLN A 622 -1.83 29.70 14.20
C GLN A 622 -2.79 30.74 14.80
N MET A 623 -4.06 30.74 14.41
CA MET A 623 -5.08 31.63 14.98
C MET A 623 -5.58 31.15 16.34
N GLU A 624 -5.24 29.92 16.76
CA GLU A 624 -5.63 29.32 18.05
C GLU A 624 -7.15 29.42 18.29
N LEU A 625 -7.95 28.89 17.35
CA LEU A 625 -9.40 28.91 17.41
C LEU A 625 -9.94 28.21 18.67
N ASP A 626 -11.01 28.75 19.24
CA ASP A 626 -11.69 28.16 20.40
C ASP A 626 -12.29 26.77 20.01
N PRO A 627 -12.42 25.82 20.96
CA PRO A 627 -12.96 24.48 20.64
C PRO A 627 -14.38 24.45 20.09
N ASP A 628 -15.16 25.52 20.26
CA ASP A 628 -16.49 25.68 19.69
C ASP A 628 -16.46 26.38 18.32
N GLN A 629 -15.33 26.93 17.88
CA GLN A 629 -15.19 27.58 16.58
C GLN A 629 -14.87 26.55 15.49
N VAL A 630 -15.83 26.35 14.60
CA VAL A 630 -15.74 25.39 13.49
C VAL A 630 -15.33 26.11 12.21
N VAL A 631 -14.55 25.44 11.36
CA VAL A 631 -14.22 25.94 10.02
C VAL A 631 -14.91 25.09 8.96
N LEU A 632 -15.67 25.73 8.06
CA LEU A 632 -16.26 25.08 6.89
C LEU A 632 -15.26 25.11 5.74
N PHE A 633 -14.84 23.95 5.26
CA PHE A 633 -13.95 23.80 4.12
C PHE A 633 -14.76 23.58 2.84
N VAL A 634 -14.40 24.29 1.77
CA VAL A 634 -14.99 24.19 0.44
C VAL A 634 -13.89 23.86 -0.56
N GLY A 635 -13.97 22.69 -1.17
CA GLY A 635 -12.98 22.20 -2.13
C GLY A 635 -11.70 21.63 -1.52
N GLU A 636 -11.59 21.50 -0.19
CA GLU A 636 -10.45 20.87 0.49
C GLU A 636 -10.89 19.65 1.29
N ALA A 637 -10.14 18.55 1.15
CA ALA A 637 -10.40 17.28 1.84
C ALA A 637 -9.18 16.74 2.61
N LYS A 638 -7.97 17.32 2.44
CA LYS A 638 -6.76 16.97 3.20
C LYS A 638 -6.77 17.58 4.60
N VAL A 639 -7.74 17.19 5.42
CA VAL A 639 -8.00 17.82 6.73
C VAL A 639 -7.12 17.30 7.88
N PHE A 640 -6.22 16.34 7.61
CA PHE A 640 -5.42 15.70 8.66
C PHE A 640 -4.64 16.70 9.54
N ASN A 641 -4.12 17.79 8.98
CA ASN A 641 -3.33 18.76 9.75
C ASN A 641 -4.16 19.83 10.48
N ALA A 642 -5.49 19.85 10.35
CA ALA A 642 -6.34 20.82 11.05
C ALA A 642 -6.37 20.54 12.56
N GLU A 643 -6.00 21.51 13.40
CA GLU A 643 -6.01 21.35 14.87
C GLU A 643 -7.32 21.80 15.51
N PHE A 644 -8.24 22.30 14.70
CA PHE A 644 -9.55 22.82 15.05
C PHE A 644 -10.68 21.93 14.49
N PRO A 645 -11.92 22.03 15.02
CA PRO A 645 -13.09 21.38 14.44
C PRO A 645 -13.34 21.82 12.99
N VAL A 646 -13.56 20.86 12.10
CA VAL A 646 -13.72 21.11 10.67
C VAL A 646 -14.95 20.40 10.13
N ILE A 647 -15.67 21.07 9.23
CA ILE A 647 -16.71 20.48 8.40
C ILE A 647 -16.24 20.58 6.95
N TYR A 648 -16.22 19.44 6.26
CA TYR A 648 -15.73 19.32 4.88
C TYR A 648 -16.52 18.22 4.17
N ASN A 649 -16.33 18.07 2.86
CA ASN A 649 -16.78 16.90 2.12
C ASN A 649 -15.78 16.54 1.02
N THR A 650 -15.68 15.27 0.64
CA THR A 650 -14.89 14.90 -0.54
C THR A 650 -15.64 15.27 -1.81
N VAL A 651 -14.93 15.23 -2.94
CA VAL A 651 -15.50 15.47 -4.27
C VAL A 651 -16.56 14.43 -4.66
N PHE A 652 -16.67 13.30 -3.97
CA PHE A 652 -17.61 12.22 -4.26
C PHE A 652 -18.80 12.16 -3.29
N ASP A 653 -18.87 13.09 -2.34
CA ASP A 653 -19.98 13.27 -1.42
C ASP A 653 -20.80 14.52 -1.81
N GLU A 654 -21.96 14.72 -1.18
CA GLU A 654 -22.77 15.92 -1.43
C GLU A 654 -22.05 17.19 -0.92
N ASP A 655 -22.10 18.27 -1.70
CA ASP A 655 -21.42 19.52 -1.37
C ASP A 655 -22.17 20.26 -0.25
N ILE A 656 -21.54 20.32 0.93
CA ILE A 656 -22.15 20.86 2.16
C ILE A 656 -22.43 22.36 2.00
N PHE A 657 -21.53 23.10 1.34
CA PHE A 657 -21.73 24.54 1.12
C PHE A 657 -22.97 24.80 0.25
N GLN A 658 -23.15 24.03 -0.82
CA GLN A 658 -24.36 24.08 -1.64
C GLN A 658 -25.59 23.70 -0.81
N GLN A 659 -25.58 22.58 -0.09
CA GLN A 659 -26.72 22.16 0.74
C GLN A 659 -27.18 23.24 1.72
N TRP A 660 -26.23 23.95 2.34
CA TRP A 660 -26.53 24.93 3.37
C TRP A 660 -26.94 26.28 2.81
N THR A 661 -26.47 26.64 1.61
CA THR A 661 -26.67 27.99 1.06
C THR A 661 -27.63 28.05 -0.13
N ALA A 662 -27.94 26.93 -0.77
CA ALA A 662 -28.80 26.87 -1.96
C ALA A 662 -30.28 26.67 -1.60
N GLU A 663 -31.18 27.35 -2.33
CA GLU A 663 -32.58 26.94 -2.40
C GLU A 663 -32.67 25.65 -3.22
N ALA A 664 -33.17 24.57 -2.60
CA ALA A 664 -33.30 23.29 -3.27
C ALA A 664 -34.31 23.37 -4.43
N ASN A 665 -33.83 23.19 -5.65
CA ASN A 665 -34.68 23.04 -6.82
C ASN A 665 -34.09 22.01 -7.80
N PRO A 666 -34.60 20.76 -7.80
CA PRO A 666 -34.05 19.69 -8.63
C PRO A 666 -34.29 19.87 -10.14
N GLU A 667 -35.15 20.82 -10.55
CA GLU A 667 -35.42 21.11 -11.97
C GLU A 667 -34.41 22.11 -12.57
N LEU A 668 -33.66 22.82 -11.73
CA LEU A 668 -32.69 23.83 -12.18
C LEU A 668 -31.26 23.28 -12.16
N PRO A 669 -30.42 23.63 -13.16
CA PRO A 669 -28.98 23.39 -13.09
C PRO A 669 -28.36 24.04 -11.85
N GLU A 670 -27.34 23.40 -11.26
CA GLU A 670 -26.67 23.87 -10.02
C GLU A 670 -26.19 25.33 -10.10
N LYS A 671 -25.67 25.74 -11.25
CA LYS A 671 -25.24 27.12 -11.54
C LYS A 671 -26.37 28.15 -11.41
N GLN A 672 -27.60 27.74 -11.67
CA GLN A 672 -28.79 28.60 -11.67
C GLN A 672 -29.56 28.57 -10.35
N LEU A 673 -29.18 27.68 -9.41
CA LEU A 673 -29.77 27.66 -8.08
C LEU A 673 -29.60 29.02 -7.40
N LYS A 674 -30.68 29.47 -6.76
CA LYS A 674 -30.69 30.71 -5.97
C LYS A 674 -30.08 30.42 -4.60
N MET A 675 -29.48 31.45 -4.02
CA MET A 675 -29.06 31.39 -2.62
C MET A 675 -30.28 31.59 -1.73
N LYS A 676 -30.31 30.85 -0.62
CA LYS A 676 -31.23 31.09 0.50
C LYS A 676 -31.10 32.52 1.03
N PRO A 677 -32.12 33.03 1.75
CA PRO A 677 -32.02 34.32 2.43
C PRO A 677 -30.78 34.41 3.33
N ALA A 678 -30.12 35.56 3.34
CA ALA A 678 -28.88 35.79 4.09
C ALA A 678 -29.02 35.45 5.59
N GLU A 679 -30.15 35.81 6.20
CA GLU A 679 -30.46 35.49 7.61
C GLU A 679 -30.57 33.99 7.86
N GLU A 680 -31.12 33.20 6.91
CA GLU A 680 -31.18 31.75 7.04
C GLU A 680 -29.78 31.13 6.97
N ILE A 681 -28.94 31.60 6.06
CA ILE A 681 -27.55 31.15 5.93
C ILE A 681 -26.74 31.53 7.18
N LYS A 682 -26.87 32.78 7.64
CA LYS A 682 -26.19 33.26 8.85
C LYS A 682 -26.61 32.44 10.07
N LYS A 683 -27.91 32.17 10.22
CA LYS A 683 -28.42 31.31 11.28
C LYS A 683 -27.85 29.89 11.17
N LYS A 684 -27.82 29.30 9.97
CA LYS A 684 -27.22 27.97 9.77
C LYS A 684 -25.74 27.94 10.16
N PHE A 685 -24.98 28.96 9.81
CA PHE A 685 -23.58 29.07 10.22
C PHE A 685 -23.44 29.25 11.74
N GLN A 686 -24.32 30.00 12.39
CA GLN A 686 -24.34 30.13 13.85
C GLN A 686 -24.72 28.81 14.55
N ASP A 687 -25.74 28.10 14.05
CA ASP A 687 -26.21 26.83 14.59
C ASP A 687 -25.13 25.73 14.51
N GLU A 688 -24.27 25.79 13.49
CA GLU A 688 -23.13 24.88 13.29
C GLU A 688 -21.80 25.46 13.82
N HIS A 689 -21.86 26.60 14.52
CA HIS A 689 -20.72 27.31 15.09
C HIS A 689 -19.58 27.63 14.09
N ILE A 690 -19.92 27.88 12.83
CA ILE A 690 -18.95 28.25 11.80
C ILE A 690 -18.38 29.62 12.11
N ALA A 691 -17.10 29.67 12.46
CA ALA A 691 -16.34 30.91 12.65
C ALA A 691 -15.66 31.37 11.36
N PHE A 692 -15.24 30.43 10.51
CA PHE A 692 -14.57 30.72 9.25
C PHE A 692 -15.07 29.80 8.13
N VAL A 693 -15.07 30.32 6.90
CA VAL A 693 -15.26 29.55 5.67
C VAL A 693 -13.96 29.60 4.87
N TYR A 694 -13.29 28.46 4.71
CA TYR A 694 -12.09 28.31 3.91
C TYR A 694 -12.46 27.72 2.54
N VAL A 695 -12.02 28.39 1.46
CA VAL A 695 -12.22 27.95 0.09
C VAL A 695 -10.88 27.70 -0.59
N ASN A 696 -10.66 26.47 -1.04
CA ASN A 696 -9.48 26.08 -1.81
C ASN A 696 -9.79 26.11 -3.32
N TRP A 697 -9.64 27.28 -3.94
CA TRP A 697 -9.91 27.47 -5.36
C TRP A 697 -8.97 26.67 -6.28
N SER A 698 -7.73 26.43 -5.85
CA SER A 698 -6.78 25.58 -6.58
C SER A 698 -7.29 24.14 -6.73
N GLU A 699 -7.86 23.58 -5.66
CA GLU A 699 -8.43 22.23 -5.68
C GLU A 699 -9.76 22.19 -6.44
N VAL A 700 -10.63 23.19 -6.27
CA VAL A 700 -11.85 23.33 -7.10
C VAL A 700 -11.48 23.38 -8.59
N LEU A 701 -10.47 24.15 -8.97
CA LEU A 701 -9.94 24.21 -10.33
C LEU A 701 -9.39 22.84 -10.77
N ARG A 702 -8.60 22.16 -9.92
CA ARG A 702 -8.06 20.82 -10.22
C ARG A 702 -9.18 19.82 -10.51
N TYR A 703 -10.29 19.88 -9.80
CA TYR A 703 -11.45 19.02 -10.04
C TYR A 703 -12.16 19.33 -11.35
N ARG A 704 -12.15 20.57 -11.82
CA ARG A 704 -12.79 20.98 -13.09
C ARG A 704 -11.98 20.67 -14.34
N LEU A 705 -10.67 20.44 -14.21
CA LEU A 705 -9.81 20.17 -15.37
C LEU A 705 -10.27 18.93 -16.17
N PRO A 706 -10.07 18.91 -17.50
CA PRO A 706 -10.40 17.77 -18.33
C PRO A 706 -9.77 16.47 -17.81
N GLY A 707 -10.58 15.41 -17.69
CA GLY A 707 -10.13 14.10 -17.19
C GLY A 707 -10.02 13.97 -15.68
N SER A 708 -10.40 15.01 -14.93
CA SER A 708 -10.55 15.01 -13.47
C SER A 708 -11.98 14.61 -13.06
N TYR A 709 -12.37 14.88 -11.81
CA TYR A 709 -13.60 14.37 -11.21
C TYR A 709 -14.85 15.24 -11.44
N GLY A 710 -14.68 16.50 -11.83
CA GLY A 710 -15.73 17.52 -11.84
C GLY A 710 -16.04 18.06 -10.44
N TYR A 711 -16.56 19.28 -10.36
CA TYR A 711 -17.00 19.93 -9.12
C TYR A 711 -18.35 20.64 -9.34
N THR A 712 -19.14 20.82 -8.29
CA THR A 712 -20.46 21.47 -8.42
C THR A 712 -20.35 22.85 -9.06
N ASP A 713 -21.20 23.15 -10.03
CA ASP A 713 -21.26 24.49 -10.66
C ASP A 713 -21.87 25.55 -9.73
N TYR A 714 -22.35 25.13 -8.56
CA TYR A 714 -22.84 26.02 -7.53
C TYR A 714 -21.69 26.86 -6.92
N VAL A 715 -20.53 26.25 -6.66
CA VAL A 715 -19.43 26.95 -5.98
C VAL A 715 -18.72 27.91 -6.96
N THR A 716 -18.88 29.23 -6.71
CA THR A 716 -18.37 30.33 -7.54
C THR A 716 -17.95 31.54 -6.68
N PRO A 717 -16.90 32.30 -7.07
CA PRO A 717 -16.42 33.45 -6.29
C PRO A 717 -17.50 34.52 -6.08
N LEU A 718 -18.36 34.73 -7.07
CA LEU A 718 -19.46 35.71 -7.01
C LEU A 718 -20.42 35.43 -5.84
N ARG A 719 -20.62 34.17 -5.45
CA ARG A 719 -21.51 33.83 -4.32
C ARG A 719 -20.89 34.16 -2.98
N PHE A 720 -19.58 33.95 -2.83
CA PHE A 720 -18.86 34.43 -1.65
C PHE A 720 -18.89 35.96 -1.57
N GLN A 721 -18.74 36.67 -2.70
CA GLN A 721 -18.89 38.13 -2.74
C GLN A 721 -20.31 38.59 -2.33
N LYS A 722 -21.36 37.86 -2.74
CA LYS A 722 -22.73 38.12 -2.30
C LYS A 722 -22.91 37.91 -0.80
N LEU A 723 -22.33 36.85 -0.23
CA LEU A 723 -22.36 36.61 1.22
C LEU A 723 -21.64 37.71 2.00
N VAL A 724 -20.53 38.23 1.48
CA VAL A 724 -19.83 39.38 2.06
C VAL A 724 -20.69 40.64 1.99
N THR A 725 -21.30 40.91 0.83
CA THR A 725 -22.17 42.08 0.63
C THR A 725 -23.42 42.03 1.51
N ALA A 726 -23.96 40.83 1.73
CA ALA A 726 -25.12 40.60 2.58
C ALA A 726 -24.81 40.56 4.09
N GLY A 727 -23.54 40.71 4.49
CA GLY A 727 -23.14 40.71 5.90
C GLY A 727 -23.23 39.34 6.57
N VAL A 728 -23.18 38.24 5.79
CA VAL A 728 -23.07 36.87 6.31
C VAL A 728 -21.59 36.52 6.54
N LEU A 729 -20.73 36.91 5.61
CA LEU A 729 -19.28 36.78 5.70
C LEU A 729 -18.62 38.16 5.80
N GLN A 730 -17.44 38.22 6.38
CA GLN A 730 -16.54 39.37 6.31
C GLN A 730 -15.63 39.25 5.08
N PRO A 731 -14.99 40.34 4.63
CA PRO A 731 -13.96 40.26 3.59
C PRO A 731 -12.89 39.21 3.95
N PRO A 732 -12.34 38.51 2.95
CA PRO A 732 -11.38 37.44 3.20
C PRO A 732 -10.12 38.00 3.88
N LEU A 733 -9.54 37.21 4.77
CA LEU A 733 -8.28 37.55 5.43
C LEU A 733 -7.16 37.74 4.39
N GLU A 734 -6.22 38.63 4.69
CA GLU A 734 -5.00 38.71 3.90
C GLU A 734 -4.22 37.40 4.01
N ASN A 735 -4.09 36.69 2.89
CA ASN A 735 -3.38 35.41 2.81
C ASN A 735 -2.30 35.48 1.72
N GLN A 736 -1.03 35.56 2.13
CA GLN A 736 0.10 35.56 1.20
C GLN A 736 0.23 34.27 0.38
N TYR A 737 -0.26 33.14 0.90
CA TYR A 737 -0.23 31.83 0.23
C TYR A 737 -1.40 31.62 -0.73
N GLY A 738 -2.41 32.50 -0.68
CA GLY A 738 -3.61 32.46 -1.50
C GLY A 738 -3.45 33.04 -2.91
N TYR A 739 -2.21 33.22 -3.41
CA TYR A 739 -1.93 33.78 -4.72
C TYR A 739 -0.90 32.95 -5.49
N GLN A 740 -1.24 32.56 -6.72
CA GLN A 740 -0.33 31.96 -7.67
C GLN A 740 -0.17 32.87 -8.89
N LYS A 741 1.07 33.06 -9.39
CA LYS A 741 1.27 33.84 -10.62
C LYS A 741 0.44 33.23 -11.76
N PHE A 742 -0.43 34.03 -12.37
CA PHE A 742 -1.33 33.51 -13.41
C PHE A 742 -0.52 32.96 -14.59
N GLU A 743 0.60 33.61 -14.93
CA GLU A 743 1.43 33.20 -16.05
C GLU A 743 2.16 31.87 -15.86
N SER A 744 2.37 31.41 -14.61
CA SER A 744 3.00 30.11 -14.34
C SER A 744 2.03 28.93 -14.44
N LEU A 745 0.73 29.19 -14.65
CA LEU A 745 -0.27 28.15 -14.84
C LEU A 745 -0.17 27.54 -16.25
N SER A 746 -0.48 26.25 -16.37
CA SER A 746 -0.68 25.61 -17.67
C SER A 746 -1.85 26.24 -18.45
N ASP A 747 -1.80 26.22 -19.78
CA ASP A 747 -2.86 26.79 -20.64
C ASP A 747 -4.28 26.26 -20.33
N ASN A 748 -4.41 24.98 -19.99
CA ASN A 748 -5.70 24.40 -19.62
C ASN A 748 -6.27 25.03 -18.34
N LYS A 749 -5.42 25.26 -17.33
CA LYS A 749 -5.82 25.97 -16.10
C LYS A 749 -6.21 27.41 -16.39
N LYS A 750 -5.43 28.13 -17.21
CA LYS A 750 -5.72 29.52 -17.60
C LYS A 750 -7.11 29.62 -18.25
N LYS A 751 -7.37 28.79 -19.26
CA LYS A 751 -8.66 28.75 -19.98
C LYS A 751 -9.83 28.42 -19.07
N GLU A 752 -9.67 27.42 -18.20
CA GLU A 752 -10.73 27.03 -17.26
C GLU A 752 -11.06 28.17 -16.28
N ILE A 753 -10.06 28.84 -15.71
CA ILE A 753 -10.28 29.98 -14.80
C ILE A 753 -10.99 31.12 -15.54
N GLU A 754 -10.52 31.49 -16.74
CA GLU A 754 -11.11 32.57 -17.55
C GLU A 754 -12.58 32.29 -17.91
N GLN A 755 -12.96 31.01 -18.07
CA GLN A 755 -14.31 30.60 -18.39
C GLN A 755 -15.23 30.48 -17.17
N TRP A 756 -14.75 29.88 -16.08
CA TRP A 756 -15.57 29.54 -14.92
C TRP A 756 -15.61 30.64 -13.86
N ALA A 757 -14.46 31.27 -13.58
CA ALA A 757 -14.28 32.18 -12.45
C ALA A 757 -13.24 33.29 -12.76
N PRO A 758 -13.48 34.15 -13.77
CA PRO A 758 -12.57 35.24 -14.11
C PRO A 758 -12.33 36.22 -12.95
N GLU A 759 -13.23 36.28 -11.97
CA GLU A 759 -13.11 37.11 -10.77
C GLU A 759 -11.96 36.67 -9.84
N LEU A 760 -11.42 35.46 -10.02
CA LEU A 760 -10.23 34.98 -9.30
C LEU A 760 -8.92 35.48 -9.94
N ILE A 761 -8.98 36.20 -11.05
CA ILE A 761 -7.81 36.81 -11.69
C ILE A 761 -7.70 38.25 -11.20
N VAL A 762 -6.63 38.55 -10.45
CA VAL A 762 -6.37 39.87 -9.87
C VAL A 762 -5.03 40.42 -10.34
N GLU A 763 -4.92 41.74 -10.44
CA GLU A 763 -3.67 42.41 -10.80
C GLU A 763 -2.98 42.96 -9.54
N ARG A 764 -1.71 42.62 -9.34
CA ARG A 764 -0.87 43.12 -8.24
C ARG A 764 0.50 43.49 -8.78
N ASN A 765 0.92 44.74 -8.56
CA ASN A 765 2.21 45.25 -9.02
C ASN A 765 2.47 45.07 -10.54
N GLY A 766 1.42 45.19 -11.37
CA GLY A 766 1.52 45.03 -12.83
C GLY A 766 1.61 43.57 -13.31
N GLU A 767 1.49 42.59 -12.41
CA GLU A 767 1.42 41.16 -12.75
C GLU A 767 0.04 40.59 -12.42
N ARG A 768 -0.42 39.62 -13.22
CA ARG A 768 -1.68 38.88 -12.98
C ARG A 768 -1.45 37.71 -12.04
N TYR A 769 -2.33 37.56 -11.05
CA TYR A 769 -2.36 36.48 -10.09
C TYR A 769 -3.70 35.76 -10.12
N PHE A 770 -3.67 34.44 -9.98
CA PHE A 770 -4.82 33.63 -9.62
C PHE A 770 -4.94 33.57 -8.10
N VAL A 771 -6.12 33.90 -7.57
CA VAL A 771 -6.45 33.70 -6.16
C VAL A 771 -6.70 32.22 -5.91
N SER A 772 -5.69 31.53 -5.37
CA SER A 772 -5.71 30.07 -5.16
C SER A 772 -6.52 29.64 -3.95
N ALA A 773 -6.70 30.52 -2.97
CA ALA A 773 -7.37 30.20 -1.72
C ALA A 773 -7.86 31.47 -0.99
N GLN A 774 -8.96 31.35 -0.26
CA GLN A 774 -9.52 32.44 0.55
C GLN A 774 -10.09 31.92 1.87
N ILE A 775 -9.92 32.68 2.95
CA ILE A 775 -10.48 32.40 4.28
C ILE A 775 -11.38 33.57 4.67
N PHE A 776 -12.67 33.31 4.85
CA PHE A 776 -13.68 34.31 5.17
C PHE A 776 -14.11 34.16 6.63
N PRO A 777 -13.93 35.18 7.49
CA PRO A 777 -14.56 35.18 8.81
C PRO A 777 -16.08 35.27 8.67
N VAL A 778 -16.84 34.55 9.50
CA VAL A 778 -18.30 34.68 9.56
C VAL A 778 -18.66 35.93 10.37
N ALA A 779 -19.61 36.72 9.87
CA ALA A 779 -20.06 37.92 10.57
C ALA A 779 -20.83 37.55 11.84
N LYS A 780 -20.49 38.20 12.96
CA LYS A 780 -21.17 38.00 14.25
C LYS A 780 -22.62 38.50 14.21
#